data_AF-I4AQ86-F1
#
_entry.id   AF-I4AQ86-F1
#
_cell.length_a   1.000
_cell.length_b   1.000
_cell.length_c   1.000
_cell.angle_alpha   90.00
_cell.angle_beta   90.00
_cell.angle_gamma   90.00
#
_symmetry.space_group_name_H-M   'P 1'
#
loop_
_entity.id
_entity.type
_entity.pdbx_description
1 polymer ?
#
loop_
_entity_poly.entity_id
_entity_poly.type
_entity_poly.pdbx_seq_one_letter_code
_entity_poly.pdbx_strand_id
1 'polypeptide(L)'
;MWLKLANFILKNRLWLLILLFVLTAMMAFQGQKAELSYTFSKVVPDADEDIIFFNKFKELFGQDDNVVVLGVEDEKLFELENFQKWQNLLYDLEKIKFANTKNVEGFADSINAVTGVVGVGKLPYIYKNEDIKKFEPKSIFPQQVQTQKELDSLLDFTYKIKFYENQLINPENKASLVLVSLPPAITSTVYNYQTVMQISALGNKFTEETGIEIHYVGLPFLRVAISNKVKSEMVIFLSLSIAITAIFIFIFFRSFTPVLVSLSLITIVIIWTIGILGTLGYKITILTALLPPILVVIGIPNCVYFITKYHQECNTKGNKVDAIKYVVKKIGIVTLITNTTTAIGFLVLVSTGIGILSEFGMAAGITIFSTFFISITFLPIVFSYAPMPEGRKTKHLNRGLINNILIKFDFLIENHRAYIYGVTIFIIIVSSIGLYNIKANSFMVDDLPNDTKEKKDIAFIETNFKGTMPLEIIVDTGKPKAYRRTQTLKRIEEIEHYVDSSAHLSTPVSLITFIKAANQAYFNQSEQSYTLPDKRTGAYVLRYLKGQDDPTAISASFVDSTEQLLRVSLKVADIGSLRLDSLIRTSLQPELDRIFADSVGSTKMSARVTGTTPIFLKGNSYLINNLKWSLFLACFLVAMIIGALFQNIRVMLIAIIPNLIPLLVTAGIMGFFDIALKPSTALVFSIAFGIAVDDSLHFLARFRQELLAFDFDRHKAIDVAIRETGKSMIYTSVILFAGFIIFAFSSFGGTVALGLLTSITLLVAMFTNLILLPSLLLTFNANIRRSNHPIIED
;
A
#
# COMPACT_ATOMS: atom_id res chain seq x y z
N MET A 1 -12.68 -41.79 1.56
CA MET A 1 -13.11 -40.92 2.70
C MET A 1 -14.29 -40.01 2.36
N TRP A 2 -14.28 -39.36 1.19
CA TRP A 2 -15.22 -38.34 0.75
C TRP A 2 -16.70 -38.76 0.66
N LEU A 3 -16.99 -40.04 0.39
CA LEU A 3 -18.37 -40.55 0.41
C LEU A 3 -18.97 -40.51 1.81
N LYS A 4 -18.18 -40.78 2.86
CA LYS A 4 -18.63 -40.66 4.26
C LYS A 4 -18.93 -39.19 4.59
N LEU A 5 -18.09 -38.26 4.13
CA LEU A 5 -18.31 -36.83 4.27
C LEU A 5 -19.61 -36.39 3.56
N ALA A 6 -19.83 -36.81 2.32
CA ALA A 6 -21.05 -36.51 1.57
C ALA A 6 -22.31 -37.03 2.28
N ASN A 7 -22.27 -38.26 2.79
CA ASN A 7 -23.37 -38.85 3.56
C ASN A 7 -23.62 -38.08 4.87
N PHE A 8 -22.56 -37.67 5.57
CA PHE A 8 -22.65 -36.87 6.79
C PHE A 8 -23.30 -35.50 6.52
N ILE A 9 -22.86 -34.81 5.46
CA ILE A 9 -23.41 -33.51 5.07
C ILE A 9 -24.91 -33.62 4.75
N LEU A 10 -25.30 -34.62 3.96
CA LEU A 10 -26.70 -34.81 3.56
C LEU A 10 -27.59 -35.23 4.74
N LYS A 11 -27.09 -36.09 5.65
CA LYS A 11 -27.83 -36.54 6.84
C LYS A 11 -28.05 -35.39 7.83
N ASN A 12 -27.07 -34.52 8.02
CA ASN A 12 -27.08 -33.45 9.01
C ASN A 12 -27.31 -32.06 8.41
N ARG A 13 -27.90 -31.98 7.20
CA ARG A 13 -28.00 -30.75 6.41
C ARG A 13 -28.58 -29.53 7.14
N LEU A 14 -29.61 -29.72 7.97
CA LEU A 14 -30.25 -28.62 8.69
C LEU A 14 -29.37 -28.12 9.84
N TRP A 15 -28.76 -29.03 10.59
CA TRP A 15 -27.85 -28.69 11.68
C TRP A 15 -26.59 -27.99 11.16
N LEU A 16 -26.00 -28.47 10.07
CA LEU A 16 -24.83 -27.83 9.44
C LEU A 16 -25.14 -26.44 8.90
N LEU A 17 -26.34 -26.23 8.35
CA LEU A 17 -26.76 -24.91 7.89
C LEU A 17 -26.96 -23.93 9.05
N ILE A 18 -27.56 -24.38 10.16
CA ILE A 18 -27.68 -23.59 11.39
C ILE A 18 -26.29 -23.25 11.95
N LEU A 19 -25.39 -24.24 12.03
CA LEU A 19 -24.01 -24.02 12.48
C LEU A 19 -23.30 -22.98 11.62
N LEU A 20 -23.40 -23.09 10.29
CA LEU A 20 -22.82 -22.12 9.36
C LEU A 20 -23.40 -20.72 9.55
N PHE A 21 -24.71 -20.61 9.77
CA PHE A 21 -25.38 -19.34 10.04
C PHE A 21 -24.89 -18.71 11.36
N VAL A 22 -24.79 -19.50 12.44
CA VAL A 22 -24.29 -19.02 13.74
C VAL A 22 -22.83 -18.56 13.64
N LEU A 23 -21.96 -19.35 12.98
CA LEU A 23 -20.57 -18.95 12.76
C LEU A 23 -20.47 -17.67 11.92
N THR A 24 -21.32 -17.54 10.91
CA THR A 24 -21.36 -16.33 10.07
C THR A 24 -21.86 -15.12 10.86
N ALA A 25 -22.86 -15.28 11.73
CA ALA A 25 -23.32 -14.22 12.63
C ALA A 25 -22.22 -13.82 13.65
N MET A 26 -21.46 -14.79 14.17
CA MET A 26 -20.31 -14.52 15.03
C MET A 26 -19.23 -13.71 14.29
N MET A 27 -18.93 -14.08 13.04
CA MET A 27 -17.99 -13.32 12.20
C MET A 27 -18.51 -11.93 11.87
N ALA A 28 -19.81 -11.76 11.62
CA ALA A 28 -20.42 -10.44 11.41
C ALA A 28 -20.28 -9.55 12.67
N PHE A 29 -20.51 -10.12 13.86
CA PHE A 29 -20.32 -9.41 15.12
C PHE A 29 -18.86 -8.98 15.33
N GLN A 30 -17.91 -9.90 15.08
CA GLN A 30 -16.49 -9.57 15.19
C GLN A 30 -16.03 -8.57 14.13
N GLY A 31 -16.66 -8.57 12.95
CA GLY A 31 -16.41 -7.62 11.88
C GLY A 31 -16.75 -6.17 12.26
N GLN A 32 -17.62 -5.93 13.24
CA GLN A 32 -17.88 -4.58 13.76
C GLN A 32 -16.65 -3.96 14.45
N LYS A 33 -15.68 -4.77 14.86
CA LYS A 33 -14.42 -4.32 15.45
C LYS A 33 -13.35 -3.97 14.40
N ALA A 34 -13.63 -4.15 13.11
CA ALA A 34 -12.69 -3.80 12.06
C ALA A 34 -12.64 -2.26 11.92
N GLU A 35 -11.48 -1.68 12.24
CA GLU A 35 -11.25 -0.22 12.18
C GLU A 35 -10.42 0.17 10.96
N LEU A 36 -10.61 1.39 10.45
CA LEU A 36 -9.73 1.95 9.42
C LEU A 36 -8.34 2.26 9.99
N SER A 37 -7.30 2.00 9.21
CA SER A 37 -5.94 2.42 9.55
C SER A 37 -5.72 3.88 9.19
N TYR A 38 -5.30 4.69 10.17
CA TYR A 38 -4.95 6.11 9.99
C TYR A 38 -3.43 6.35 10.03
N THR A 39 -2.61 5.30 9.90
CA THR A 39 -1.15 5.37 9.96
C THR A 39 -0.52 4.79 8.70
N PHE A 40 0.58 5.40 8.23
CA PHE A 40 1.40 4.77 7.19
C PHE A 40 1.99 3.45 7.68
N SER A 41 2.09 2.47 6.78
CA SER A 41 2.51 1.12 7.13
C SER A 41 4.00 1.06 7.44
N LYS A 42 4.36 0.36 8.52
CA LYS A 42 5.75 0.00 8.81
C LYS A 42 6.21 -1.09 7.85
N VAL A 43 7.19 -0.76 7.00
CA VAL A 43 7.79 -1.71 6.04
C VAL A 43 9.10 -2.29 6.58
N VAL A 44 9.85 -1.53 7.38
CA VAL A 44 11.12 -1.96 7.97
C VAL A 44 10.87 -2.56 9.37
N PRO A 45 11.47 -3.72 9.72
CA PRO A 45 11.34 -4.32 11.06
C PRO A 45 11.88 -3.42 12.18
N ASP A 46 11.29 -3.53 13.38
CA ASP A 46 11.70 -2.74 14.56
C ASP A 46 13.14 -3.08 15.05
N ALA A 47 13.69 -4.23 14.67
CA ALA A 47 15.05 -4.66 15.00
C ALA A 47 16.14 -4.09 14.07
N ASP A 48 15.78 -3.41 12.97
CA ASP A 48 16.75 -2.81 12.04
C ASP A 48 17.47 -1.61 12.67
N GLU A 49 18.78 -1.50 12.48
CA GLU A 49 19.60 -0.44 13.08
C GLU A 49 19.14 0.97 12.67
N ASP A 50 18.68 1.16 11.44
CA ASP A 50 18.20 2.46 10.96
C ASP A 50 16.89 2.85 11.66
N ILE A 51 16.02 1.87 11.95
CA ILE A 51 14.77 2.09 12.70
C ILE A 51 15.06 2.38 14.17
N ILE A 52 15.98 1.64 14.79
CA ILE A 52 16.41 1.91 16.17
C ILE A 52 16.97 3.33 16.28
N PHE A 53 17.83 3.72 15.32
CA PHE A 53 18.39 5.07 15.27
C PHE A 53 17.31 6.14 15.07
N PHE A 54 16.35 5.91 14.17
CA PHE A 54 15.23 6.81 13.94
C PHE A 54 14.29 6.93 15.15
N ASN A 55 14.00 5.83 15.84
CA ASN A 55 13.18 5.87 17.06
C ASN A 55 13.89 6.63 18.19
N LYS A 56 15.19 6.41 18.36
CA LYS A 56 16.00 7.20 19.31
C LYS A 56 15.99 8.68 18.97
N PHE A 57 16.06 9.03 17.67
CA PHE A 57 15.91 10.41 17.22
C PHE A 57 14.55 10.99 17.62
N LYS A 58 13.45 10.25 17.41
CA LYS A 58 12.10 10.71 17.83
C LYS A 58 11.97 10.92 19.32
N GLU A 59 12.55 10.02 20.13
CA GLU A 59 12.54 10.16 21.59
C GLU A 59 13.30 11.41 22.05
N LEU A 60 14.39 11.76 21.37
CA LEU A 60 15.22 12.92 21.72
C LEU A 60 14.64 14.26 21.23
N PHE A 61 14.13 14.31 20.00
CA PHE A 61 13.80 15.57 19.33
C PHE A 61 12.34 15.71 18.89
N GLY A 62 11.51 14.68 19.09
CA GLY A 62 10.15 14.62 18.55
C GLY A 62 10.10 14.27 17.06
N GLN A 63 8.93 14.48 16.44
CA GLN A 63 8.69 14.17 15.02
C GLN A 63 7.83 15.27 14.37
N ASP A 64 8.15 15.62 13.12
CA ASP A 64 7.43 16.64 12.35
C ASP A 64 6.26 16.08 11.52
N ASP A 65 5.73 14.89 11.87
CA ASP A 65 4.65 14.25 11.10
C ASP A 65 3.24 14.69 11.48
N ASN A 66 3.14 15.71 12.33
CA ASN A 66 1.91 16.25 12.89
C ASN A 66 1.56 17.66 12.36
N VAL A 67 2.22 18.13 11.32
CA VAL A 67 1.97 19.45 10.74
C VAL A 67 1.17 19.33 9.44
N VAL A 68 0.08 20.10 9.34
CA VAL A 68 -0.60 20.40 8.07
C VAL A 68 -0.03 21.72 7.55
N VAL A 69 0.31 21.75 6.26
CA VAL A 69 0.88 22.93 5.63
C VAL A 69 -0.14 23.48 4.63
N LEU A 70 -0.41 24.77 4.70
CA LEU A 70 -1.22 25.49 3.71
C LEU A 70 -0.30 26.41 2.92
N GLY A 71 -0.40 26.41 1.60
CA GLY A 71 0.43 27.21 0.72
C GLY A 71 -0.40 28.11 -0.19
N VAL A 72 0.08 29.33 -0.44
CA VAL A 72 -0.55 30.32 -1.32
C VAL A 72 0.53 31.04 -2.14
N GLU A 73 0.28 31.27 -3.42
CA GLU A 73 1.09 32.09 -4.33
C GLU A 73 0.14 32.96 -5.15
N ASP A 74 -0.33 34.06 -4.55
CA ASP A 74 -1.15 35.06 -5.22
C ASP A 74 -0.84 36.43 -4.62
N GLU A 75 -0.49 37.40 -5.47
CA GLU A 75 -0.20 38.77 -5.02
C GLU A 75 -1.42 39.44 -4.37
N LYS A 76 -2.63 39.04 -4.76
CA LYS A 76 -3.88 39.53 -4.17
C LYS A 76 -3.99 39.21 -2.69
N LEU A 77 -3.25 38.21 -2.19
CA LEU A 77 -3.18 37.88 -0.77
C LEU A 77 -2.75 39.10 0.07
N PHE A 78 -1.90 39.96 -0.50
CA PHE A 78 -1.34 41.12 0.18
C PHE A 78 -2.17 42.40 -0.02
N GLU A 79 -3.34 42.31 -0.65
CA GLU A 79 -4.34 43.37 -0.62
C GLU A 79 -5.03 43.37 0.77
N LEU A 80 -5.22 44.54 1.37
CA LEU A 80 -5.70 44.69 2.75
C LEU A 80 -6.94 43.84 3.08
N GLU A 81 -7.95 43.82 2.21
CA GLU A 81 -9.19 43.07 2.45
C GLU A 81 -8.93 41.55 2.49
N ASN A 82 -8.18 41.04 1.51
CA ASN A 82 -7.84 39.62 1.43
C ASN A 82 -6.91 39.22 2.57
N PHE A 83 -5.95 40.08 2.93
CA PHE A 83 -5.03 39.85 4.04
C PHE A 83 -5.76 39.80 5.39
N GLN A 84 -6.77 40.65 5.61
CA GLN A 84 -7.60 40.58 6.81
C GLN A 84 -8.39 39.26 6.89
N LYS A 85 -8.97 38.81 5.77
CA LYS A 85 -9.63 37.49 5.69
C LYS A 85 -8.64 36.34 5.96
N TRP A 86 -7.41 36.48 5.45
CA TRP A 86 -6.33 35.54 5.71
C TRP A 86 -5.91 35.51 7.19
N GLN A 87 -5.74 36.67 7.84
CA GLN A 87 -5.48 36.71 9.28
C GLN A 87 -6.60 36.06 10.09
N ASN A 88 -7.87 36.31 9.73
CA ASN A 88 -9.02 35.69 10.38
C ASN A 88 -8.98 34.16 10.25
N LEU A 89 -8.64 33.63 9.07
CA LEU A 89 -8.41 32.20 8.86
C LEU A 89 -7.35 31.65 9.83
N LEU A 90 -6.20 32.31 9.98
CA LEU A 90 -5.14 31.87 10.91
C LEU A 90 -5.63 31.79 12.36
N TYR A 91 -6.41 32.78 12.82
CA TYR A 91 -6.98 32.78 14.17
C TYR A 91 -8.10 31.75 14.34
N ASP A 92 -8.90 31.51 13.30
CA ASP A 92 -9.98 30.53 13.35
C ASP A 92 -9.46 29.09 13.34
N LEU A 93 -8.33 28.82 12.66
CA LEU A 93 -7.64 27.54 12.70
C LEU A 93 -7.20 27.16 14.13
N GLU A 94 -6.75 28.11 14.95
CA GLU A 94 -6.39 27.82 16.36
C GLU A 94 -7.60 27.57 17.27
N LYS A 95 -8.79 28.03 16.88
CA LYS A 95 -10.01 27.82 17.67
C LYS A 95 -10.61 26.43 17.48
N ILE A 96 -10.04 25.60 16.60
CA ILE A 96 -10.50 24.24 16.34
C ILE A 96 -10.32 23.39 17.62
N LYS A 97 -11.45 22.99 18.21
CA LYS A 97 -11.51 22.20 19.46
C LYS A 97 -12.58 21.12 19.37
N PHE A 98 -12.34 20.01 20.04
CA PHE A 98 -13.33 18.94 20.22
C PHE A 98 -13.81 18.88 21.66
N ALA A 99 -15.12 18.69 21.86
CA ALA A 99 -15.72 18.34 23.14
C ALA A 99 -16.03 16.82 23.19
N ASN A 100 -16.01 16.22 24.39
CA ASN A 100 -16.31 14.79 24.63
C ASN A 100 -15.30 13.81 24.04
N THR A 101 -14.04 13.91 24.47
CA THR A 101 -12.92 13.05 24.02
C THR A 101 -12.53 11.96 25.03
N LYS A 102 -13.51 11.37 25.73
CA LYS A 102 -13.29 10.39 26.83
C LYS A 102 -12.48 9.13 26.45
N ASN A 103 -12.25 8.89 25.15
CA ASN A 103 -11.59 7.67 24.65
C ASN A 103 -10.16 7.90 24.12
N VAL A 104 -9.55 9.07 24.34
CA VAL A 104 -8.14 9.32 23.98
C VAL A 104 -7.32 9.36 25.26
N GLU A 105 -6.43 8.37 25.45
CA GLU A 105 -5.51 8.33 26.60
C GLU A 105 -4.68 9.64 26.66
N GLY A 106 -4.66 10.28 27.83
CA GLY A 106 -3.84 11.46 28.10
C GLY A 106 -4.50 12.83 27.88
N PHE A 107 -5.81 12.91 27.58
CA PHE A 107 -6.50 14.18 27.33
C PHE A 107 -7.71 14.43 28.26
N ALA A 108 -7.98 15.70 28.54
CA ALA A 108 -9.15 16.17 29.30
C ALA A 108 -10.47 16.06 28.48
N ASP A 109 -11.61 16.47 29.06
CA ASP A 109 -12.94 16.44 28.41
C ASP A 109 -13.04 17.27 27.10
N SER A 110 -12.04 18.14 26.82
CA SER A 110 -11.88 18.86 25.56
C SER A 110 -10.44 18.83 25.06
N ILE A 111 -10.25 18.61 23.75
CA ILE A 111 -8.94 18.62 23.09
C ILE A 111 -8.82 19.86 22.20
N ASN A 112 -7.73 20.63 22.37
CA ASN A 112 -7.30 21.58 21.35
C ASN A 112 -6.76 20.77 20.17
N ALA A 113 -7.48 20.79 19.05
CA ALA A 113 -7.12 20.01 17.87
C ALA A 113 -5.91 20.58 17.14
N VAL A 114 -5.64 21.87 17.35
CA VAL A 114 -4.50 22.61 16.82
C VAL A 114 -3.71 23.17 17.99
N THR A 115 -2.41 22.91 18.03
CA THR A 115 -1.49 23.39 19.08
C THR A 115 -0.77 24.68 18.71
N GLY A 116 -0.70 25.01 17.42
CA GLY A 116 -0.12 26.27 16.96
C GLY A 116 -0.34 26.50 15.47
N VAL A 117 -0.43 27.77 15.09
CA VAL A 117 -0.52 28.22 13.70
C VAL A 117 0.56 29.27 13.46
N VAL A 118 1.47 29.01 12.52
CA VAL A 118 2.58 29.90 12.17
C VAL A 118 2.54 30.19 10.68
N GLY A 119 2.35 31.45 10.30
CA GLY A 119 2.32 31.88 8.90
C GLY A 119 2.26 33.40 8.79
N VAL A 120 2.45 33.94 7.58
CA VAL A 120 2.40 35.39 7.30
C VAL A 120 1.06 35.96 7.78
N GLY A 121 1.08 37.01 8.59
CA GLY A 121 -0.09 37.51 9.32
C GLY A 121 -0.12 37.14 10.81
N LYS A 122 0.70 36.15 11.23
CA LYS A 122 0.91 35.75 12.63
C LYS A 122 2.34 35.25 12.91
N LEU A 123 3.33 35.88 12.28
CA LEU A 123 4.73 35.52 12.50
C LEU A 123 5.27 36.20 13.77
N PRO A 124 5.88 35.45 14.70
CA PRO A 124 6.65 36.04 15.78
C PRO A 124 8.02 36.50 15.28
N TYR A 125 8.65 37.44 15.97
CA TYR A 125 10.07 37.72 15.85
C TYR A 125 10.63 37.99 17.25
N ILE A 126 11.93 37.75 17.43
CA ILE A 126 12.59 38.08 18.70
C ILE A 126 13.22 39.46 18.60
N TYR A 127 13.14 40.26 19.66
CA TYR A 127 13.82 41.54 19.73
C TYR A 127 14.62 41.66 21.02
N LYS A 128 15.66 42.50 20.98
CA LYS A 128 16.55 42.76 22.11
C LYS A 128 15.88 43.76 23.07
N ASN A 129 15.48 43.31 24.26
CA ASN A 129 15.02 44.21 25.32
C ASN A 129 16.22 44.64 26.19
N GLU A 130 16.60 45.92 26.10
CA GLU A 130 17.79 46.45 26.76
C GLU A 130 17.65 46.59 28.29
N ASP A 131 16.41 46.75 28.79
CA ASP A 131 16.12 46.97 30.21
C ASP A 131 16.35 45.68 31.02
N ILE A 132 15.76 44.58 30.56
CA ILE A 132 15.85 43.27 31.22
C ILE A 132 17.00 42.41 30.67
N LYS A 133 17.65 42.85 29.57
CA LYS A 133 18.73 42.13 28.89
C LYS A 133 18.35 40.71 28.46
N LYS A 134 17.13 40.56 27.94
CA LYS A 134 16.58 39.29 27.42
C LYS A 134 16.08 39.48 25.98
N PHE A 135 16.02 38.38 25.22
CA PHE A 135 15.23 38.36 23.99
C PHE A 135 13.77 38.07 24.33
N GLU A 136 12.87 38.89 23.81
CA GLU A 136 11.43 38.71 23.97
C GLU A 136 10.78 38.45 22.62
N PRO A 137 9.82 37.50 22.54
CA PRO A 137 9.02 37.30 21.35
C PRO A 137 8.02 38.45 21.20
N LYS A 138 7.84 38.94 19.98
CA LYS A 138 6.83 39.91 19.61
C LYS A 138 6.16 39.49 18.29
N SER A 139 4.86 39.69 18.15
CA SER A 139 4.19 39.48 16.86
C SER A 139 4.62 40.56 15.89
N ILE A 140 4.96 40.18 14.65
CA ILE A 140 5.20 41.15 13.57
C ILE A 140 3.90 41.89 13.27
N PHE A 141 2.79 41.15 13.16
CA PHE A 141 1.50 41.70 12.77
C PHE A 141 0.62 41.97 14.01
N PRO A 142 -0.12 43.10 14.03
CA PRO A 142 -1.19 43.30 15.00
C PRO A 142 -2.34 42.29 14.74
N GLN A 143 -3.27 42.20 15.69
CA GLN A 143 -4.43 41.31 15.57
C GLN A 143 -5.27 41.62 14.33
N GLN A 144 -5.32 42.88 13.92
CA GLN A 144 -5.97 43.33 12.69
C GLN A 144 -5.21 44.52 12.11
N VAL A 145 -4.75 44.39 10.86
CA VAL A 145 -4.10 45.48 10.12
C VAL A 145 -5.15 46.45 9.58
N GLN A 146 -4.95 47.77 9.73
CA GLN A 146 -5.99 48.76 9.44
C GLN A 146 -5.83 49.42 8.08
N THR A 147 -4.60 49.51 7.55
CA THR A 147 -4.33 50.23 6.29
C THR A 147 -3.34 49.46 5.41
N GLN A 148 -3.43 49.65 4.09
CA GLN A 148 -2.49 49.03 3.14
C GLN A 148 -1.04 49.47 3.42
N LYS A 149 -0.82 50.76 3.72
CA LYS A 149 0.52 51.27 4.03
C LYS A 149 1.14 50.62 5.27
N GLU A 150 0.32 50.31 6.28
CA GLU A 150 0.75 49.56 7.45
C GLU A 150 1.11 48.12 7.05
N LEU A 151 0.26 47.46 6.26
CA LEU A 151 0.51 46.11 5.74
C LEU A 151 1.83 46.04 4.97
N ASP A 152 2.05 46.94 4.02
CA ASP A 152 3.26 46.99 3.19
C ASP A 152 4.51 47.16 4.08
N SER A 153 4.45 48.06 5.07
CA SER A 153 5.56 48.25 6.01
C SER A 153 5.84 47.02 6.88
N LEU A 154 4.81 46.27 7.26
CA LEU A 154 4.95 45.04 8.03
C LEU A 154 5.51 43.90 7.17
N LEU A 155 5.10 43.82 5.90
CA LEU A 155 5.65 42.87 4.93
C LEU A 155 7.12 43.16 4.65
N ASP A 156 7.49 44.43 4.41
CA ASP A 156 8.89 44.85 4.26
C ASP A 156 9.74 44.48 5.47
N PHE A 157 9.20 44.65 6.68
CA PHE A 157 9.87 44.20 7.90
C PHE A 157 9.97 42.68 7.98
N THR A 158 8.94 41.96 7.55
CA THR A 158 8.93 40.49 7.50
C THR A 158 10.02 39.96 6.57
N TYR A 159 10.19 40.54 5.38
CA TYR A 159 11.22 40.13 4.41
C TYR A 159 12.66 40.40 4.90
N LYS A 160 12.86 41.31 5.86
CA LYS A 160 14.16 41.52 6.52
C LYS A 160 14.55 40.37 7.46
N ILE A 161 13.57 39.61 7.95
CA ILE A 161 13.81 38.52 8.90
C ILE A 161 14.19 37.26 8.12
N LYS A 162 15.51 37.09 7.95
CA LYS A 162 16.13 36.01 7.17
C LYS A 162 15.81 34.60 7.68
N PHE A 163 15.34 34.47 8.93
CA PHE A 163 14.91 33.19 9.50
C PHE A 163 13.70 32.57 8.75
N TYR A 164 12.81 33.39 8.18
CA TYR A 164 11.62 32.91 7.47
C TYR A 164 11.80 32.74 5.97
N GLU A 165 12.89 33.27 5.42
CA GLU A 165 13.23 33.21 4.00
C GLU A 165 13.44 31.75 3.57
N ASN A 166 12.78 31.35 2.49
CA ASN A 166 12.77 29.99 1.92
C ASN A 166 12.29 28.89 2.89
N GLN A 167 11.75 29.26 4.05
CA GLN A 167 11.15 28.35 5.04
C GLN A 167 9.63 28.49 5.07
N LEU A 168 9.15 29.73 5.18
CA LEU A 168 7.73 30.08 5.18
C LEU A 168 7.37 31.09 4.10
N ILE A 169 8.36 31.82 3.58
CA ILE A 169 8.16 32.87 2.60
C ILE A 169 9.20 32.71 1.51
N ASN A 170 8.76 32.61 0.27
CA ASN A 170 9.63 32.69 -0.89
C ASN A 170 9.70 34.18 -1.33
N PRO A 171 10.86 34.84 -1.23
CA PRO A 171 10.99 36.25 -1.58
C PRO A 171 10.92 36.52 -3.09
N GLU A 172 11.15 35.52 -3.95
CA GLU A 172 11.20 35.68 -5.41
C GLU A 172 9.81 35.82 -6.02
N ASN A 173 8.83 35.04 -5.54
CA ASN A 173 7.46 35.04 -6.05
C ASN A 173 6.39 35.30 -4.99
N LYS A 174 6.81 35.65 -3.76
CA LYS A 174 5.93 35.93 -2.61
C LYS A 174 5.05 34.75 -2.17
N ALA A 175 5.38 33.53 -2.58
CA ALA A 175 4.69 32.34 -2.08
C ALA A 175 4.84 32.25 -0.55
N SER A 176 3.76 31.92 0.15
CA SER A 176 3.69 31.93 1.61
C SER A 176 3.11 30.62 2.14
N LEU A 177 3.70 30.11 3.22
CA LEU A 177 3.23 28.92 3.93
C LEU A 177 2.66 29.24 5.30
N VAL A 178 1.70 28.42 5.71
CA VAL A 178 1.18 28.32 7.06
C VAL A 178 1.44 26.92 7.57
N LEU A 179 2.09 26.81 8.72
CA LEU A 179 2.24 25.57 9.47
C LEU A 179 1.14 25.50 10.52
N VAL A 180 0.31 24.46 10.45
CA VAL A 180 -0.74 24.15 11.42
C VAL A 180 -0.33 22.88 12.16
N SER A 181 0.12 23.04 13.39
CA SER A 181 0.61 21.95 14.23
C SER A 181 -0.55 21.26 14.94
N LEU A 182 -0.60 19.93 14.85
CA LEU A 182 -1.59 19.08 15.51
C LEU A 182 -0.97 18.32 16.68
N PRO A 183 -1.72 18.00 17.75
CA PRO A 183 -1.24 17.07 18.77
C PRO A 183 -0.89 15.70 18.18
N PRO A 184 0.29 15.11 18.45
CA PRO A 184 0.67 13.80 17.90
C PRO A 184 -0.38 12.71 18.13
N ALA A 185 -1.01 12.71 19.31
CA ALA A 185 -2.03 11.73 19.70
C ALA A 185 -3.27 11.73 18.79
N ILE A 186 -3.65 12.86 18.19
CA ILE A 186 -4.83 12.91 17.31
C ILE A 186 -4.52 12.45 15.89
N THR A 187 -3.27 12.61 15.41
CA THR A 187 -2.86 12.40 14.00
C THR A 187 -3.07 10.98 13.47
N SER A 188 -3.23 10.02 14.37
CA SER A 188 -3.40 8.59 14.08
C SER A 188 -4.80 8.07 14.44
N THR A 189 -5.76 8.97 14.68
CA THR A 189 -7.11 8.65 15.15
C THR A 189 -8.18 9.27 14.25
N VAL A 190 -9.45 8.94 14.52
CA VAL A 190 -10.62 9.56 13.87
C VAL A 190 -10.64 11.09 14.06
N TYR A 191 -10.01 11.63 15.11
CA TYR A 191 -9.96 13.08 15.32
C TYR A 191 -9.09 13.80 14.28
N ASN A 192 -8.09 13.13 13.71
CA ASN A 192 -7.33 13.69 12.57
C ASN A 192 -8.26 14.00 11.40
N TYR A 193 -9.18 13.09 11.10
CA TYR A 193 -10.18 13.26 10.04
C TYR A 193 -11.01 14.53 10.25
N GLN A 194 -11.58 14.67 11.44
CA GLN A 194 -12.44 15.80 11.76
C GLN A 194 -11.66 17.13 11.72
N THR A 195 -10.42 17.11 12.21
CA THR A 195 -9.55 18.30 12.25
C THR A 195 -9.22 18.76 10.84
N VAL A 196 -8.73 17.86 9.99
CA VAL A 196 -8.38 18.17 8.61
C VAL A 196 -9.59 18.65 7.82
N MET A 197 -10.76 18.03 8.00
CA MET A 197 -11.99 18.48 7.34
C MET A 197 -12.41 19.90 7.76
N GLN A 198 -12.22 20.26 9.03
CA GLN A 198 -12.47 21.63 9.51
C GLN A 198 -11.44 22.63 8.96
N ILE A 199 -10.16 22.26 8.90
CA ILE A 199 -9.10 23.06 8.28
C ILE A 199 -9.44 23.33 6.80
N SER A 200 -9.78 22.29 6.05
CA SER A 200 -10.15 22.41 4.64
C SER A 200 -11.43 23.21 4.43
N ALA A 201 -12.43 23.08 5.32
CA ALA A 201 -13.65 23.87 5.24
C ALA A 201 -13.38 25.37 5.44
N LEU A 202 -12.54 25.74 6.40
CA LEU A 202 -12.14 27.13 6.64
C LEU A 202 -11.34 27.70 5.47
N GLY A 203 -10.40 26.95 4.92
CA GLY A 203 -9.63 27.42 3.77
C GLY A 203 -10.46 27.45 2.47
N ASN A 204 -11.41 26.54 2.27
CA ASN A 204 -12.36 26.61 1.15
C ASN A 204 -13.23 27.86 1.23
N LYS A 205 -13.71 28.23 2.43
CA LYS A 205 -14.44 29.47 2.64
C LYS A 205 -13.59 30.69 2.26
N PHE A 206 -12.31 30.71 2.64
CA PHE A 206 -11.38 31.76 2.22
C PHE A 206 -11.23 31.82 0.70
N THR A 207 -11.05 30.67 0.03
CA THR A 207 -10.96 30.60 -1.43
C THR A 207 -12.24 31.08 -2.12
N GLU A 208 -13.42 30.73 -1.60
CA GLU A 208 -14.70 31.20 -2.13
C GLU A 208 -14.90 32.72 -1.99
N GLU A 209 -14.44 33.31 -0.87
CA GLU A 209 -14.59 34.75 -0.59
C GLU A 209 -13.56 35.65 -1.29
N THR A 210 -12.40 35.11 -1.68
CA THR A 210 -11.26 35.89 -2.23
C THR A 210 -10.89 35.50 -3.66
N GLY A 211 -11.26 34.29 -4.10
CA GLY A 211 -10.78 33.69 -5.34
C GLY A 211 -9.34 33.19 -5.28
N ILE A 212 -8.67 33.26 -4.12
CA ILE A 212 -7.28 32.82 -3.92
C ILE A 212 -7.26 31.33 -3.59
N GLU A 213 -6.57 30.53 -4.41
CA GLU A 213 -6.47 29.09 -4.17
C GLU A 213 -5.47 28.76 -3.05
N ILE A 214 -5.88 27.87 -2.15
CA ILE A 214 -5.00 27.28 -1.13
C ILE A 214 -4.60 25.86 -1.54
N HIS A 215 -3.31 25.59 -1.44
CA HIS A 215 -2.70 24.28 -1.57
C HIS A 215 -2.52 23.62 -0.20
N TYR A 216 -2.89 22.35 -0.05
CA TYR A 216 -2.80 21.62 1.22
C TYR A 216 -1.83 20.45 1.13
N VAL A 217 -0.92 20.39 2.09
CA VAL A 217 0.13 19.37 2.20
C VAL A 217 0.34 18.99 3.66
N GLY A 218 1.20 18.00 3.88
CA GLY A 218 1.50 17.45 5.20
C GLY A 218 0.91 16.07 5.42
N LEU A 219 1.57 15.28 6.25
CA LEU A 219 1.21 13.88 6.49
C LEU A 219 -0.21 13.70 7.09
N PRO A 220 -0.68 14.56 8.04
CA PRO A 220 -2.04 14.43 8.56
C PRO A 220 -3.12 14.64 7.49
N PHE A 221 -2.93 15.61 6.59
CA PHE A 221 -3.82 15.88 5.47
C PHE A 221 -3.85 14.70 4.49
N LEU A 222 -2.66 14.23 4.09
CA LEU A 222 -2.53 13.11 3.15
C LEU A 222 -3.17 11.82 3.69
N ARG A 223 -3.02 11.52 4.99
CA ARG A 223 -3.68 10.36 5.65
C ARG A 223 -5.20 10.42 5.51
N VAL A 224 -5.80 11.60 5.69
CA VAL A 224 -7.26 11.80 5.57
C VAL A 224 -7.72 11.68 4.13
N ALA A 225 -7.01 12.29 3.19
CA ALA A 225 -7.29 12.18 1.75
C ALA A 225 -7.28 10.72 1.28
N ILE A 226 -6.23 9.96 1.67
CA ILE A 226 -6.11 8.53 1.35
C ILE A 226 -7.23 7.72 2.03
N SER A 227 -7.47 7.89 3.33
CA SER A 227 -8.47 7.11 4.07
C SER A 227 -9.89 7.29 3.51
N ASN A 228 -10.23 8.50 3.05
CA ASN A 228 -11.51 8.77 2.39
C ASN A 228 -11.64 7.97 1.08
N LYS A 229 -10.61 8.05 0.22
CA LYS A 229 -10.58 7.34 -1.06
C LYS A 229 -10.69 5.82 -0.85
N VAL A 230 -9.98 5.27 0.13
CA VAL A 230 -10.06 3.83 0.48
C VAL A 230 -11.49 3.43 0.84
N LYS A 231 -12.16 4.20 1.71
CA LYS A 231 -13.54 3.89 2.14
C LYS A 231 -14.52 3.91 0.96
N SER A 232 -14.46 4.92 0.10
CA SER A 232 -15.35 5.02 -1.07
C SER A 232 -15.08 3.93 -2.10
N GLU A 233 -13.80 3.69 -2.42
CA GLU A 233 -13.41 2.70 -3.42
C GLU A 233 -13.74 1.27 -2.98
N MET A 234 -13.56 0.94 -1.70
CA MET A 234 -13.92 -0.38 -1.16
C MET A 234 -15.38 -0.72 -1.44
N VAL A 235 -16.31 0.21 -1.16
CA VAL A 235 -17.75 -0.01 -1.39
C VAL A 235 -18.07 -0.13 -2.88
N ILE A 236 -17.47 0.72 -3.72
CA ILE A 236 -17.66 0.72 -5.17
C ILE A 236 -17.16 -0.60 -5.77
N PHE A 237 -15.93 -1.03 -5.46
CA PHE A 237 -15.37 -2.26 -6.02
C PHE A 237 -16.04 -3.51 -5.50
N LEU A 238 -16.46 -3.54 -4.23
CA LEU A 238 -17.25 -4.66 -3.71
C LEU A 238 -18.56 -4.79 -4.48
N SER A 239 -19.27 -3.67 -4.69
CA SER A 239 -20.54 -3.64 -5.41
C SER A 239 -20.37 -4.03 -6.88
N LEU A 240 -19.35 -3.49 -7.55
CA LEU A 240 -19.03 -3.82 -8.95
C LEU A 240 -18.61 -5.28 -9.11
N SER A 241 -17.78 -5.82 -8.20
CA SER A 241 -17.33 -7.21 -8.22
C SER A 241 -18.52 -8.18 -8.11
N ILE A 242 -19.45 -7.91 -7.19
CA ILE A 242 -20.69 -8.69 -7.03
C ILE A 242 -21.56 -8.60 -8.29
N ALA A 243 -21.77 -7.39 -8.83
CA ALA A 243 -22.62 -7.17 -10.00
C ALA A 243 -22.05 -7.86 -11.25
N ILE A 244 -20.77 -7.68 -11.54
CA ILE A 244 -20.10 -8.30 -12.69
C ILE A 244 -20.10 -9.82 -12.55
N THR A 245 -19.77 -10.33 -11.36
CA THR A 245 -19.85 -11.77 -11.07
C THR A 245 -21.25 -12.33 -11.35
N ALA A 246 -22.30 -11.65 -10.86
CA ALA A 246 -23.68 -12.07 -11.08
C ALA A 246 -24.02 -12.09 -12.57
N ILE A 247 -23.60 -11.07 -13.33
CA ILE A 247 -23.80 -10.96 -14.78
C ILE A 247 -23.11 -12.12 -15.51
N PHE A 248 -21.84 -12.41 -15.24
CA PHE A 248 -21.13 -13.49 -15.93
C PHE A 248 -21.66 -14.88 -15.57
N ILE A 249 -21.97 -15.14 -14.29
CA ILE A 249 -22.61 -16.40 -13.87
C ILE A 249 -23.98 -16.54 -14.57
N PHE A 250 -24.77 -15.47 -14.64
CA PHE A 250 -26.03 -15.48 -15.37
C PHE A 250 -25.83 -15.75 -16.86
N ILE A 251 -24.84 -15.12 -17.50
CA ILE A 251 -24.53 -15.33 -18.92
C ILE A 251 -24.13 -16.78 -19.19
N PHE A 252 -23.32 -17.41 -18.33
CA PHE A 252 -22.85 -18.78 -18.54
C PHE A 252 -23.92 -19.81 -18.24
N PHE A 253 -24.58 -19.73 -17.09
CA PHE A 253 -25.55 -20.73 -16.66
C PHE A 253 -26.99 -20.44 -17.13
N ARG A 254 -27.30 -19.22 -17.57
CA ARG A 254 -28.63 -18.74 -18.02
C ARG A 254 -29.77 -19.09 -17.07
N SER A 255 -29.47 -19.06 -15.78
CA SER A 255 -30.41 -19.44 -14.72
C SER A 255 -30.13 -18.60 -13.49
N PHE A 256 -31.19 -18.10 -12.85
CA PHE A 256 -31.09 -17.34 -11.61
C PHE A 256 -30.68 -18.22 -10.42
N THR A 257 -30.91 -19.53 -10.48
CA THR A 257 -30.56 -20.42 -9.36
C THR A 257 -29.04 -20.47 -9.12
N PRO A 258 -28.18 -20.80 -10.12
CA PRO A 258 -26.72 -20.69 -9.96
C PRO A 258 -26.23 -19.32 -9.47
N VAL A 259 -26.85 -18.23 -9.95
CA VAL A 259 -26.51 -16.86 -9.54
C VAL A 259 -26.79 -16.67 -8.06
N LEU A 260 -28.01 -16.95 -7.59
CA LEU A 260 -28.39 -16.77 -6.18
C LEU A 260 -27.58 -17.66 -5.25
N VAL A 261 -27.31 -18.91 -5.64
CA VAL A 261 -26.48 -19.84 -4.84
C VAL A 261 -25.06 -19.30 -4.71
N SER A 262 -24.48 -18.81 -5.81
CA SER A 262 -23.11 -18.29 -5.79
C SER A 262 -23.02 -16.99 -5.00
N LEU A 263 -23.97 -16.07 -5.18
CA LEU A 263 -24.04 -14.81 -4.42
C LEU A 263 -24.24 -15.04 -2.92
N SER A 264 -25.02 -16.05 -2.53
CA SER A 264 -25.21 -16.40 -1.12
C SER A 264 -23.91 -16.90 -0.49
N LEU A 265 -23.18 -17.78 -1.19
CA LEU A 265 -21.87 -18.26 -0.74
C LEU A 265 -20.88 -17.11 -0.62
N ILE A 266 -20.80 -16.24 -1.64
CA ILE A 266 -19.92 -15.08 -1.67
C ILE A 266 -20.23 -14.12 -0.52
N THR A 267 -21.51 -13.89 -0.21
CA THR A 267 -21.92 -13.05 0.92
C THR A 267 -21.38 -13.59 2.24
N ILE A 268 -21.46 -14.91 2.44
CA ILE A 268 -20.87 -15.57 3.62
C ILE A 268 -19.36 -15.34 3.66
N VAL A 269 -18.67 -15.51 2.53
CA VAL A 269 -17.21 -15.29 2.42
C VAL A 269 -16.83 -13.84 2.74
N ILE A 270 -17.59 -12.85 2.27
CA ILE A 270 -17.35 -11.43 2.58
C ILE A 270 -17.47 -11.18 4.08
N ILE A 271 -18.54 -11.68 4.71
CA ILE A 271 -18.75 -11.54 6.17
C ILE A 271 -17.59 -12.17 6.94
N TRP A 272 -17.13 -13.35 6.53
CA TRP A 272 -15.98 -14.00 7.12
C TRP A 272 -14.68 -13.22 6.91
N THR A 273 -14.49 -12.61 5.74
CA THR A 273 -13.30 -11.76 5.46
C THR A 273 -13.21 -10.62 6.48
N ILE A 274 -14.29 -9.85 6.64
CA ILE A 274 -14.34 -8.71 7.56
C ILE A 274 -14.27 -9.19 9.02
N GLY A 275 -14.94 -10.31 9.33
CA GLY A 275 -14.89 -10.93 10.65
C GLY A 275 -13.49 -11.41 11.05
N ILE A 276 -12.74 -12.00 10.13
CA ILE A 276 -11.35 -12.43 10.35
C ILE A 276 -10.44 -11.22 10.59
N LEU A 277 -10.55 -10.16 9.78
CA LEU A 277 -9.82 -8.91 10.01
C LEU A 277 -10.09 -8.37 11.41
N GLY A 278 -11.36 -8.29 11.81
CA GLY A 278 -11.75 -7.90 13.16
C GLY A 278 -11.25 -8.86 14.24
N THR A 279 -11.23 -10.18 13.99
CA THR A 279 -10.77 -11.22 14.95
C THR A 279 -9.29 -11.07 15.26
N LEU A 280 -8.49 -10.82 14.23
CA LEU A 280 -7.04 -10.68 14.34
C LEU A 280 -6.62 -9.29 14.82
N GLY A 281 -7.56 -8.35 14.96
CA GLY A 281 -7.27 -6.96 15.32
C GLY A 281 -6.56 -6.18 14.20
N TYR A 282 -6.67 -6.64 12.96
CA TYR A 282 -6.05 -5.98 11.81
C TYR A 282 -6.89 -4.80 11.35
N LYS A 283 -6.22 -3.69 11.05
CA LYS A 283 -6.87 -2.48 10.57
C LYS A 283 -7.09 -2.54 9.06
N ILE A 284 -8.16 -1.92 8.58
CA ILE A 284 -8.46 -1.78 7.17
C ILE A 284 -7.53 -0.71 6.57
N THR A 285 -6.51 -1.17 5.87
CA THR A 285 -5.56 -0.39 5.06
C THR A 285 -5.99 -0.35 3.59
N ILE A 286 -5.24 0.39 2.75
CA ILE A 286 -5.43 0.41 1.29
C ILE A 286 -5.41 -1.00 0.70
N LEU A 287 -4.49 -1.87 1.16
CA LEU A 287 -4.35 -3.23 0.64
C LEU A 287 -5.45 -4.15 1.18
N THR A 288 -5.70 -4.16 2.49
CA THR A 288 -6.70 -5.05 3.09
C THR A 288 -8.13 -4.66 2.70
N ALA A 289 -8.39 -3.40 2.33
CA ALA A 289 -9.67 -2.96 1.76
C ALA A 289 -9.99 -3.65 0.42
N LEU A 290 -8.98 -4.13 -0.31
CA LEU A 290 -9.17 -4.91 -1.54
C LEU A 290 -9.49 -6.38 -1.28
N LEU A 291 -9.33 -6.89 -0.05
CA LEU A 291 -9.57 -8.31 0.25
C LEU A 291 -11.02 -8.74 -0.05
N PRO A 292 -12.08 -8.04 0.43
CA PRO A 292 -13.44 -8.45 0.13
C PRO A 292 -13.74 -8.55 -1.38
N PRO A 293 -13.48 -7.54 -2.22
CA PRO A 293 -13.74 -7.66 -3.65
C PRO A 293 -12.84 -8.70 -4.37
N ILE A 294 -11.61 -8.92 -3.92
CA ILE A 294 -10.73 -9.98 -4.46
C ILE A 294 -11.29 -11.37 -4.12
N LEU A 295 -11.75 -11.58 -2.90
CA LEU A 295 -12.26 -12.88 -2.44
C LEU A 295 -13.62 -13.22 -3.04
N VAL A 296 -14.42 -12.24 -3.42
CA VAL A 296 -15.59 -12.45 -4.30
C VAL A 296 -15.14 -13.20 -5.56
N VAL A 297 -14.09 -12.72 -6.21
CA VAL A 297 -13.60 -13.23 -7.49
C VAL A 297 -12.99 -14.63 -7.33
N ILE A 298 -12.16 -14.83 -6.29
CA ILE A 298 -11.51 -16.12 -5.98
C ILE A 298 -12.52 -17.19 -5.51
N GLY A 299 -13.65 -16.80 -4.90
CA GLY A 299 -14.66 -17.76 -4.44
C GLY A 299 -15.51 -18.36 -5.56
N ILE A 300 -15.55 -17.74 -6.74
CA ILE A 300 -16.42 -18.16 -7.86
C ILE A 300 -16.00 -19.50 -8.48
N PRO A 301 -14.71 -19.80 -8.72
CA PRO A 301 -14.26 -21.12 -9.16
C PRO A 301 -14.90 -22.28 -8.39
N ASN A 302 -14.94 -22.20 -7.05
CA ASN A 302 -15.59 -23.20 -6.21
C ASN A 302 -17.06 -23.40 -6.59
N CYS A 303 -17.80 -22.31 -6.85
CA CYS A 303 -19.19 -22.41 -7.31
C CYS A 303 -19.27 -23.02 -8.72
N VAL A 304 -18.46 -22.53 -9.66
CA VAL A 304 -18.49 -22.94 -11.08
C VAL A 304 -18.18 -24.43 -11.24
N TYR A 305 -17.13 -24.95 -10.60
CA TYR A 305 -16.78 -26.37 -10.69
C TYR A 305 -17.84 -27.28 -10.08
N PHE A 306 -18.36 -26.93 -8.88
CA PHE A 306 -19.41 -27.71 -8.23
C PHE A 306 -20.72 -27.70 -9.04
N ILE A 307 -21.18 -26.54 -9.49
CA ILE A 307 -22.44 -26.40 -10.25
C ILE A 307 -22.32 -27.11 -11.60
N THR A 308 -21.20 -26.93 -12.30
CA THR A 308 -20.98 -27.57 -13.61
C THR A 308 -20.98 -29.09 -13.48
N LYS A 309 -20.25 -29.63 -12.50
CA LYS A 309 -20.24 -31.08 -12.28
C LYS A 309 -21.60 -31.60 -11.81
N TYR A 310 -22.30 -30.87 -10.94
CA TYR A 310 -23.65 -31.25 -10.51
C TYR A 310 -24.62 -31.33 -11.69
N HIS A 311 -24.60 -30.35 -12.61
CA HIS A 311 -25.45 -30.37 -13.80
C HIS A 311 -25.10 -31.52 -14.75
N GLN A 312 -23.81 -31.85 -14.92
CA GLN A 312 -23.36 -33.00 -15.71
C GLN A 312 -23.89 -34.32 -15.13
N GLU A 313 -23.70 -34.55 -13.83
CA GLU A 313 -24.09 -35.80 -13.19
C GLU A 313 -25.61 -35.99 -13.11
N CYS A 314 -26.38 -34.90 -12.97
CA CYS A 314 -27.84 -34.95 -13.02
C CYS A 314 -28.35 -35.45 -14.39
N ASN A 315 -27.67 -35.10 -15.49
CA ASN A 315 -28.03 -35.57 -16.82
C ASN A 315 -27.71 -37.07 -17.03
N THR A 316 -26.69 -37.61 -16.34
CA THR A 316 -26.24 -38.99 -16.56
C THR A 316 -26.85 -40.00 -15.59
N LYS A 317 -27.05 -39.63 -14.31
CA LYS A 317 -27.34 -40.59 -13.24
C LYS A 317 -28.80 -40.67 -12.79
N GLY A 318 -29.67 -39.74 -13.20
CA GLY A 318 -31.11 -39.73 -12.90
C GLY A 318 -31.50 -39.55 -11.41
N ASN A 319 -30.62 -39.84 -10.45
CA ASN A 319 -30.82 -39.65 -9.01
C ASN A 319 -30.02 -38.46 -8.47
N LYS A 320 -30.74 -37.47 -7.95
CA LYS A 320 -30.21 -36.24 -7.35
C LYS A 320 -29.23 -36.49 -6.19
N VAL A 321 -29.54 -37.42 -5.29
CA VAL A 321 -28.72 -37.67 -4.10
C VAL A 321 -27.38 -38.31 -4.49
N ASP A 322 -27.41 -39.24 -5.43
CA ASP A 322 -26.21 -39.91 -5.93
C ASP A 322 -25.34 -38.95 -6.76
N ALA A 323 -25.96 -38.04 -7.52
CA ALA A 323 -25.27 -36.96 -8.21
C ALA A 323 -24.51 -36.06 -7.20
N ILE A 324 -25.15 -35.62 -6.12
CA ILE A 324 -24.50 -34.79 -5.09
C ILE A 324 -23.34 -35.54 -4.41
N LYS A 325 -23.53 -36.81 -4.03
CA LYS A 325 -22.46 -37.62 -3.43
C LYS A 325 -21.27 -37.76 -4.37
N TYR A 326 -21.53 -37.93 -5.66
CA TYR A 326 -20.47 -38.04 -6.66
C TYR A 326 -19.73 -36.72 -6.87
N VAL A 327 -20.43 -35.58 -6.89
CA VAL A 327 -19.82 -34.24 -6.94
C VAL A 327 -18.90 -34.04 -5.74
N VAL A 328 -19.37 -34.30 -4.51
CA VAL A 328 -18.55 -34.17 -3.30
C VAL A 328 -17.33 -35.09 -3.35
N LYS A 329 -17.49 -36.33 -3.82
CA LYS A 329 -16.37 -37.28 -3.96
C LYS A 329 -15.31 -36.79 -4.94
N LYS A 330 -15.73 -36.31 -6.12
CA LYS A 330 -14.80 -36.01 -7.22
C LYS A 330 -14.25 -34.59 -7.18
N ILE A 331 -15.08 -33.61 -6.85
CA ILE A 331 -14.69 -32.20 -6.81
C ILE A 331 -14.11 -31.83 -5.44
N GLY A 332 -14.57 -32.45 -4.35
CA GLY A 332 -14.15 -32.09 -2.99
C GLY A 332 -12.63 -32.15 -2.76
N ILE A 333 -11.95 -33.24 -3.18
CA ILE A 333 -10.50 -33.37 -3.02
C ILE A 333 -9.73 -32.34 -3.86
N VAL A 334 -10.16 -32.15 -5.12
CA VAL A 334 -9.49 -31.22 -6.03
C VAL A 334 -9.64 -29.80 -5.50
N THR A 335 -10.84 -29.42 -5.08
CA THR A 335 -11.13 -28.10 -4.51
C THR A 335 -10.46 -27.85 -3.15
N LEU A 336 -10.23 -28.89 -2.33
CA LEU A 336 -9.43 -28.76 -1.11
C LEU A 336 -7.99 -28.38 -1.45
N ILE A 337 -7.39 -29.11 -2.38
CA ILE A 337 -5.99 -28.90 -2.76
C ILE A 337 -5.83 -27.53 -3.41
N THR A 338 -6.74 -27.14 -4.30
CA THR A 338 -6.64 -25.87 -5.02
C THR A 338 -6.80 -24.68 -4.09
N ASN A 339 -7.82 -24.67 -3.21
CA ASN A 339 -7.94 -23.63 -2.17
C ASN A 339 -6.74 -23.64 -1.20
N THR A 340 -6.15 -24.81 -0.91
CA THR A 340 -4.93 -24.88 -0.08
C THR A 340 -3.73 -24.26 -0.79
N THR A 341 -3.52 -24.54 -2.07
CA THR A 341 -2.43 -23.93 -2.85
C THR A 341 -2.61 -22.43 -3.01
N THR A 342 -3.85 -21.97 -3.24
CA THR A 342 -4.15 -20.54 -3.30
C THR A 342 -3.91 -19.90 -1.93
N ALA A 343 -4.41 -20.50 -0.84
CA ALA A 343 -4.16 -20.01 0.52
C ALA A 343 -2.65 -19.93 0.83
N ILE A 344 -1.84 -20.91 0.42
CA ILE A 344 -0.38 -20.88 0.57
C ILE A 344 0.23 -19.72 -0.21
N GLY A 345 -0.22 -19.44 -1.43
CA GLY A 345 0.23 -18.29 -2.21
C GLY A 345 0.06 -16.95 -1.47
N PHE A 346 -1.01 -16.81 -0.69
CA PHE A 346 -1.22 -15.65 0.19
C PHE A 346 -0.47 -15.75 1.53
N LEU A 347 -0.47 -16.90 2.20
CA LEU A 347 0.18 -17.10 3.51
C LEU A 347 1.69 -16.91 3.45
N VAL A 348 2.32 -17.16 2.31
CA VAL A 348 3.75 -16.90 2.12
C VAL A 348 4.09 -15.41 2.23
N LEU A 349 3.12 -14.49 2.08
CA LEU A 349 3.34 -13.06 2.37
C LEU A 349 3.63 -12.80 3.86
N VAL A 350 3.23 -13.69 4.77
CA VAL A 350 3.57 -13.60 6.20
C VAL A 350 5.08 -13.72 6.41
N SER A 351 5.78 -14.49 5.58
CA SER A 351 7.24 -14.64 5.69
C SER A 351 8.02 -13.41 5.19
N THR A 352 7.35 -12.40 4.64
CA THR A 352 8.02 -11.18 4.15
C THR A 352 8.48 -10.24 5.26
N GLY A 353 7.96 -10.41 6.49
CA GLY A 353 8.28 -9.54 7.63
C GLY A 353 7.67 -8.14 7.56
N ILE A 354 6.84 -7.84 6.55
CA ILE A 354 6.21 -6.53 6.34
C ILE A 354 4.79 -6.58 6.88
N GLY A 355 4.48 -5.71 7.85
CA GLY A 355 3.21 -5.74 8.60
C GLY A 355 1.98 -5.80 7.69
N ILE A 356 1.84 -4.84 6.76
CA ILE A 356 0.66 -4.77 5.88
C ILE A 356 0.52 -5.97 4.93
N LEU A 357 1.63 -6.52 4.42
CA LEU A 357 1.63 -7.69 3.53
C LEU A 357 1.33 -8.98 4.30
N SER A 358 1.85 -9.08 5.53
CA SER A 358 1.59 -10.19 6.45
C SER A 358 0.12 -10.22 6.88
N GLU A 359 -0.44 -9.08 7.30
CA GLU A 359 -1.86 -8.96 7.66
C GLU A 359 -2.77 -9.32 6.48
N PHE A 360 -2.46 -8.78 5.29
CA PHE A 360 -3.15 -9.09 4.05
C PHE A 360 -3.10 -10.59 3.71
N GLY A 361 -1.90 -11.18 3.73
CA GLY A 361 -1.68 -12.59 3.40
C GLY A 361 -2.31 -13.56 4.38
N MET A 362 -2.24 -13.25 5.68
CA MET A 362 -2.85 -14.04 6.75
C MET A 362 -4.37 -14.02 6.65
N ALA A 363 -4.97 -12.83 6.53
CA ALA A 363 -6.42 -12.71 6.41
C ALA A 363 -6.95 -13.37 5.13
N ALA A 364 -6.29 -13.16 3.99
CA ALA A 364 -6.64 -13.82 2.74
C ALA A 364 -6.50 -15.35 2.82
N GLY A 365 -5.36 -15.84 3.32
CA GLY A 365 -5.08 -17.26 3.42
C GLY A 365 -6.10 -18.02 4.28
N ILE A 366 -6.40 -17.50 5.47
CA ILE A 366 -7.43 -18.08 6.37
C ILE A 366 -8.80 -18.03 5.69
N THR A 367 -9.14 -16.93 5.00
CA THR A 367 -10.45 -16.80 4.37
C THR A 367 -10.61 -17.75 3.17
N ILE A 368 -9.58 -17.91 2.33
CA ILE A 368 -9.59 -18.83 1.19
C ILE A 368 -9.69 -20.28 1.69
N PHE A 369 -8.92 -20.63 2.71
CA PHE A 369 -9.02 -21.96 3.31
C PHE A 369 -10.40 -22.20 3.93
N SER A 370 -10.98 -21.19 4.61
CA SER A 370 -12.35 -21.25 5.14
C SER A 370 -13.39 -21.38 4.03
N THR A 371 -13.16 -20.75 2.87
CA THR A 371 -14.05 -20.81 1.70
C THR A 371 -14.22 -22.24 1.18
N PHE A 372 -13.20 -23.10 1.30
CA PHE A 372 -13.34 -24.52 1.02
C PHE A 372 -14.40 -25.17 1.94
N PHE A 373 -14.29 -24.98 3.26
CA PHE A 373 -15.24 -25.57 4.22
C PHE A 373 -16.66 -25.02 4.07
N ILE A 374 -16.77 -23.73 3.78
CA ILE A 374 -18.05 -23.08 3.48
C ILE A 374 -18.64 -23.71 2.21
N SER A 375 -17.89 -23.83 1.12
CA SER A 375 -18.38 -24.34 -0.16
C SER A 375 -18.76 -25.82 -0.12
N ILE A 376 -17.92 -26.68 0.45
CA ILE A 376 -18.18 -28.13 0.55
C ILE A 376 -19.39 -28.44 1.44
N THR A 377 -19.72 -27.56 2.38
CA THR A 377 -20.88 -27.71 3.27
C THR A 377 -22.12 -27.08 2.63
N PHE A 378 -22.04 -25.82 2.22
CA PHE A 378 -23.16 -25.02 1.75
C PHE A 378 -23.72 -25.54 0.41
N LEU A 379 -22.85 -25.79 -0.59
CA LEU A 379 -23.30 -26.11 -1.95
C LEU A 379 -24.10 -27.43 -2.00
N PRO A 380 -23.63 -28.56 -1.43
CA PRO A 380 -24.41 -29.80 -1.41
C PRO A 380 -25.75 -29.68 -0.69
N ILE A 381 -25.80 -28.92 0.42
CA ILE A 381 -27.03 -28.71 1.19
C ILE A 381 -28.04 -27.94 0.33
N VAL A 382 -27.62 -26.85 -0.30
CA VAL A 382 -28.46 -26.04 -1.17
C VAL A 382 -28.93 -26.84 -2.37
N PHE A 383 -28.05 -27.60 -3.03
CA PHE A 383 -28.44 -28.51 -4.11
C PHE A 383 -29.45 -29.56 -3.64
N SER A 384 -29.35 -30.05 -2.39
CA SER A 384 -30.30 -31.02 -1.83
C SER A 384 -31.73 -30.47 -1.70
N TYR A 385 -31.89 -29.16 -1.49
CA TYR A 385 -33.19 -28.48 -1.43
C TYR A 385 -33.66 -27.92 -2.78
N ALA A 386 -32.74 -27.50 -3.65
CA ALA A 386 -33.07 -26.95 -4.96
C ALA A 386 -33.71 -28.00 -5.89
N PRO A 387 -34.64 -27.65 -6.78
CA PRO A 387 -35.20 -28.60 -7.74
C PRO A 387 -34.10 -29.16 -8.67
N MET A 388 -34.26 -30.42 -9.11
CA MET A 388 -33.30 -31.04 -10.03
C MET A 388 -33.24 -30.23 -11.34
N PRO A 389 -32.04 -29.90 -11.86
CA PRO A 389 -31.94 -29.07 -13.05
C PRO A 389 -32.43 -29.82 -14.30
N GLU A 390 -33.61 -29.46 -14.83
CA GLU A 390 -34.17 -30.00 -16.07
C GLU A 390 -33.98 -29.08 -17.30
N GLY A 391 -33.87 -29.67 -18.50
CA GLY A 391 -34.05 -28.99 -19.79
C GLY A 391 -33.06 -27.86 -20.11
N ARG A 392 -33.55 -26.63 -20.32
CA ARG A 392 -32.75 -25.44 -20.74
C ARG A 392 -31.57 -25.13 -19.80
N LYS A 393 -31.60 -25.59 -18.55
CA LYS A 393 -30.61 -25.32 -17.48
C LYS A 393 -29.29 -26.10 -17.62
N THR A 394 -29.21 -27.06 -18.55
CA THR A 394 -27.98 -27.83 -18.86
C THR A 394 -27.43 -27.52 -20.25
N LYS A 395 -28.07 -26.64 -21.03
CA LYS A 395 -27.61 -26.23 -22.39
C LYS A 395 -26.24 -25.55 -22.39
N HIS A 396 -25.79 -24.99 -21.27
CA HIS A 396 -24.46 -24.39 -21.15
C HIS A 396 -23.33 -25.42 -21.38
N LEU A 397 -23.60 -26.70 -21.13
CA LEU A 397 -22.68 -27.81 -21.37
C LEU A 397 -22.44 -28.07 -22.87
N ASN A 398 -23.38 -27.66 -23.74
CA ASN A 398 -23.39 -27.88 -25.19
C ASN A 398 -23.29 -26.59 -26.01
N ARG A 399 -22.63 -25.53 -25.49
CA ARG A 399 -22.38 -24.33 -26.31
C ARG A 399 -21.41 -24.65 -27.44
N GLY A 400 -21.89 -24.52 -28.68
CA GLY A 400 -21.07 -24.72 -29.88
C GLY A 400 -19.81 -23.85 -29.92
N LEU A 401 -19.87 -22.58 -29.48
CA LEU A 401 -18.70 -21.68 -29.53
C LEU A 401 -17.52 -22.17 -28.69
N ILE A 402 -17.74 -22.44 -27.39
CA ILE A 402 -16.67 -22.90 -26.49
C ILE A 402 -16.21 -24.30 -26.89
N ASN A 403 -17.15 -25.17 -27.26
CA ASN A 403 -16.80 -26.50 -27.75
C ASN A 403 -15.94 -26.44 -29.02
N ASN A 404 -16.24 -25.53 -29.94
CA ASN A 404 -15.44 -25.31 -31.15
C ASN A 404 -14.04 -24.76 -30.83
N ILE A 405 -13.91 -23.87 -29.84
CA ILE A 405 -12.60 -23.38 -29.36
C ILE A 405 -11.79 -24.54 -28.79
N LEU A 406 -12.39 -25.37 -27.94
CA LEU A 406 -11.72 -26.52 -27.34
C LEU A 406 -11.30 -27.56 -28.39
N ILE A 407 -12.14 -27.83 -29.40
CA ILE A 407 -11.79 -28.70 -30.54
C ILE A 407 -10.61 -28.14 -31.33
N LYS A 408 -10.55 -26.81 -31.52
CA LYS A 408 -9.40 -26.18 -32.19
C LYS A 408 -8.12 -26.29 -31.35
N PHE A 409 -8.21 -26.13 -30.04
CA PHE A 409 -7.06 -26.33 -29.15
C PHE A 409 -6.59 -27.76 -29.18
N ASP A 410 -7.49 -28.72 -29.07
CA ASP A 410 -7.19 -30.15 -29.16
C ASP A 410 -6.49 -30.49 -30.50
N PHE A 411 -7.04 -30.03 -31.63
CA PHE A 411 -6.42 -30.21 -32.95
C PHE A 411 -5.01 -29.58 -33.04
N LEU A 412 -4.82 -28.38 -32.46
CA LEU A 412 -3.51 -27.71 -32.42
C LEU A 412 -2.50 -28.49 -31.57
N ILE A 413 -2.93 -29.01 -30.43
CA ILE A 413 -2.11 -29.79 -29.48
C ILE A 413 -1.72 -31.13 -30.08
N GLU A 414 -2.60 -31.80 -30.82
CA GLU A 414 -2.26 -33.08 -31.43
C GLU A 414 -1.32 -32.93 -32.64
N ASN A 415 -1.57 -31.94 -33.50
CA ASN A 415 -0.94 -31.86 -34.82
C ASN A 415 0.21 -30.84 -34.94
N HIS A 416 0.27 -29.81 -34.08
CA HIS A 416 1.17 -28.66 -34.26
C HIS A 416 2.01 -28.31 -33.00
N ARG A 417 2.44 -29.31 -32.24
CA ARG A 417 3.21 -29.11 -30.97
C ARG A 417 4.49 -28.29 -31.13
N ALA A 418 5.22 -28.47 -32.24
CA ALA A 418 6.44 -27.70 -32.50
C ALA A 418 6.16 -26.20 -32.60
N TYR A 419 5.02 -25.81 -33.18
CA TYR A 419 4.58 -24.41 -33.25
C TYR A 419 4.26 -23.86 -31.85
N ILE A 420 3.56 -24.64 -31.02
CA ILE A 420 3.25 -24.26 -29.63
C ILE A 420 4.54 -23.98 -28.85
N TYR A 421 5.55 -24.86 -28.96
CA TYR A 421 6.85 -24.65 -28.31
C TYR A 421 7.60 -23.44 -28.86
N GLY A 422 7.60 -23.24 -30.18
CA GLY A 422 8.21 -22.06 -30.81
C GLY A 422 7.61 -20.75 -30.31
N VAL A 423 6.28 -20.65 -30.28
CA VAL A 423 5.56 -19.46 -29.75
C VAL A 423 5.84 -19.28 -28.26
N THR A 424 5.85 -20.36 -27.48
CA THR A 424 6.14 -20.30 -26.04
C THR A 424 7.56 -19.78 -25.78
N ILE A 425 8.56 -20.31 -26.48
CA ILE A 425 9.96 -19.86 -26.37
C ILE A 425 10.07 -18.39 -26.78
N PHE A 426 9.40 -17.97 -27.85
CA PHE A 426 9.36 -16.57 -28.27
C PHE A 426 8.79 -15.66 -27.16
N ILE A 427 7.64 -16.05 -26.57
CA ILE A 427 7.04 -15.31 -25.45
C ILE A 427 8.00 -15.22 -24.27
N ILE A 428 8.69 -16.32 -23.92
CA ILE A 428 9.68 -16.33 -22.83
C ILE A 428 10.83 -15.36 -23.12
N ILE A 429 11.37 -15.35 -24.35
CA ILE A 429 12.46 -14.45 -24.74
C ILE A 429 12.01 -12.99 -24.64
N VAL A 430 10.88 -12.64 -25.27
CA VAL A 430 10.34 -11.27 -25.26
C VAL A 430 10.06 -10.81 -23.82
N SER A 431 9.44 -11.67 -23.02
CA SER A 431 9.12 -11.35 -21.62
C SER A 431 10.39 -11.22 -20.76
N SER A 432 11.43 -12.00 -21.04
CA SER A 432 12.72 -11.89 -20.34
C SER A 432 13.46 -10.59 -20.66
N ILE A 433 13.35 -10.10 -21.90
CA ILE A 433 13.87 -8.78 -22.29
C ILE A 433 13.14 -7.68 -21.49
N GLY A 434 11.80 -7.75 -21.41
CA GLY A 434 11.02 -6.83 -20.59
C GLY A 434 11.40 -6.91 -19.11
N LEU A 435 11.55 -8.11 -18.54
CA LEU A 435 11.95 -8.34 -17.14
C LEU A 435 13.25 -7.61 -16.78
N TYR A 436 14.24 -7.57 -17.68
CA TYR A 436 15.50 -6.87 -17.45
C TYR A 436 15.33 -5.35 -17.29
N ASN A 437 14.28 -4.78 -17.88
CA ASN A 437 13.99 -3.34 -17.83
C ASN A 437 13.15 -2.92 -16.62
N ILE A 438 12.73 -3.84 -15.75
CA ILE A 438 11.94 -3.49 -14.56
C ILE A 438 12.76 -2.61 -13.62
N LYS A 439 12.23 -1.43 -13.29
CA LYS A 439 12.82 -0.51 -12.32
C LYS A 439 12.18 -0.67 -10.95
N ALA A 440 13.03 -0.74 -9.94
CA ALA A 440 12.67 -0.64 -8.53
C ALA A 440 12.67 0.83 -8.06
N ASN A 441 12.03 1.72 -8.83
CA ASN A 441 11.97 3.14 -8.51
C ASN A 441 10.59 3.49 -7.96
N SER A 442 10.52 3.91 -6.70
CA SER A 442 9.28 4.24 -6.01
C SER A 442 9.31 5.69 -5.51
N PHE A 443 8.18 6.38 -5.63
CA PHE A 443 7.93 7.71 -5.06
C PHE A 443 7.03 7.56 -3.83
N MET A 444 7.09 8.50 -2.88
CA MET A 444 6.30 8.40 -1.65
C MET A 444 4.81 8.60 -1.92
N VAL A 445 4.46 9.38 -2.94
CA VAL A 445 3.08 9.65 -3.37
C VAL A 445 2.75 9.07 -4.75
N ASP A 446 3.52 8.07 -5.19
CA ASP A 446 3.41 7.48 -6.54
C ASP A 446 2.01 6.95 -6.87
N ASP A 447 1.33 6.39 -5.85
CA ASP A 447 0.03 5.78 -6.03
C ASP A 447 -1.13 6.79 -6.14
N LEU A 448 -0.90 8.07 -5.89
CA LEU A 448 -1.90 9.11 -6.20
C LEU A 448 -2.00 9.31 -7.72
N PRO A 449 -3.22 9.48 -8.27
CA PRO A 449 -3.35 9.76 -9.70
C PRO A 449 -2.69 11.09 -10.09
N ASN A 450 -2.07 11.12 -11.28
CA ASN A 450 -1.25 12.25 -11.76
C ASN A 450 -2.01 13.58 -11.85
N ASP A 451 -3.34 13.57 -12.04
CA ASP A 451 -4.16 14.78 -12.17
C ASP A 451 -4.94 15.15 -10.90
N THR A 452 -4.46 14.71 -9.73
CA THR A 452 -5.10 15.07 -8.46
C THR A 452 -4.68 16.43 -7.96
N LYS A 453 -5.59 17.09 -7.24
CA LYS A 453 -5.26 18.30 -6.46
C LYS A 453 -4.10 18.03 -5.50
N GLU A 454 -4.06 16.86 -4.86
CA GLU A 454 -2.98 16.50 -3.93
C GLU A 454 -1.58 16.51 -4.58
N LYS A 455 -1.44 15.99 -5.82
CA LYS A 455 -0.15 16.05 -6.54
C LYS A 455 0.22 17.47 -6.96
N LYS A 456 -0.76 18.29 -7.35
CA LYS A 456 -0.55 19.72 -7.67
C LYS A 456 -0.10 20.49 -6.42
N ASP A 457 -0.72 20.23 -5.28
CA ASP A 457 -0.38 20.85 -3.99
C ASP A 457 1.03 20.46 -3.51
N ILE A 458 1.46 19.21 -3.74
CA ILE A 458 2.84 18.79 -3.46
C ILE A 458 3.83 19.50 -4.39
N ALA A 459 3.55 19.52 -5.69
CA ALA A 459 4.40 20.17 -6.69
C ALA A 459 4.57 21.68 -6.44
N PHE A 460 3.51 22.34 -5.94
CA PHE A 460 3.55 23.72 -5.49
C PHE A 460 4.64 23.93 -4.42
N ILE A 461 4.68 23.09 -3.38
CA ILE A 461 5.68 23.22 -2.31
C ILE A 461 7.08 22.87 -2.81
N GLU A 462 7.22 21.85 -3.65
CA GLU A 462 8.53 21.45 -4.20
C GLU A 462 9.13 22.55 -5.07
N THR A 463 8.32 23.23 -5.88
CA THR A 463 8.76 24.32 -6.74
C THR A 463 9.14 25.56 -5.93
N ASN A 464 8.37 25.88 -4.89
CA ASN A 464 8.52 27.11 -4.12
C ASN A 464 9.46 27.01 -2.92
N PHE A 465 9.64 25.82 -2.35
CA PHE A 465 10.38 25.58 -1.11
C PHE A 465 11.35 24.38 -1.19
N LYS A 466 11.64 23.89 -2.41
CA LYS A 466 12.66 22.86 -2.75
C LYS A 466 12.49 21.46 -2.12
N GLY A 467 11.46 21.19 -1.32
CA GLY A 467 11.25 19.85 -0.76
C GLY A 467 10.03 19.69 0.14
N THR A 468 9.54 18.44 0.21
CA THR A 468 8.34 18.05 0.98
C THR A 468 8.58 16.89 1.94
N MET A 469 9.58 16.04 1.67
CA MET A 469 9.85 14.83 2.44
C MET A 469 10.85 15.13 3.57
N PRO A 470 10.54 14.82 4.85
CA PRO A 470 11.47 15.06 5.96
C PRO A 470 12.78 14.28 5.82
N LEU A 471 13.90 14.97 6.02
CA LEU A 471 15.26 14.45 6.04
C LEU A 471 16.02 15.11 7.19
N GLU A 472 16.66 14.31 8.03
CA GLU A 472 17.26 14.78 9.27
C GLU A 472 18.74 14.41 9.28
N ILE A 473 19.59 15.28 9.83
CA ILE A 473 21.00 15.00 10.05
C ILE A 473 21.29 15.15 11.53
N ILE A 474 21.85 14.10 12.12
CA ILE A 474 22.29 14.12 13.52
C ILE A 474 23.79 14.23 13.55
N VAL A 475 24.27 15.30 14.18
CA VAL A 475 25.68 15.57 14.43
C VAL A 475 26.01 15.18 15.87
N ASP A 476 26.89 14.21 16.04
CA ASP A 476 27.45 13.80 17.33
C ASP A 476 28.80 14.48 17.54
N THR A 477 28.89 15.34 18.55
CA THR A 477 30.15 16.03 18.89
C THR A 477 31.13 15.17 19.68
N GLY A 478 30.76 13.93 20.04
CA GLY A 478 31.55 12.94 20.77
C GLY A 478 31.79 13.24 22.25
N LYS A 479 31.59 14.50 22.68
CA LYS A 479 31.64 14.95 24.07
C LYS A 479 30.48 15.93 24.36
N PRO A 480 29.90 15.88 25.58
CA PRO A 480 28.92 16.86 26.06
C PRO A 480 29.43 18.31 25.92
N LYS A 481 28.53 19.22 25.55
CA LYS A 481 28.76 20.68 25.43
C LYS A 481 29.83 21.09 24.40
N ALA A 482 30.32 20.16 23.59
CA ALA A 482 31.39 20.45 22.63
C ALA A 482 30.93 21.33 21.47
N TYR A 483 29.62 21.40 21.18
CA TYR A 483 29.05 22.29 20.15
C TYR A 483 29.31 23.77 20.40
N ARG A 484 29.52 24.18 21.66
CA ARG A 484 29.79 25.58 22.03
C ARG A 484 31.10 26.13 21.47
N ARG A 485 31.96 25.27 20.91
CA ARG A 485 33.20 25.68 20.25
C ARG A 485 32.84 26.29 18.89
N THR A 486 33.37 27.49 18.61
CA THR A 486 33.18 28.19 17.34
C THR A 486 33.54 27.33 16.13
N GLN A 487 34.55 26.47 16.24
CA GLN A 487 34.94 25.57 15.15
C GLN A 487 33.89 24.49 14.85
N THR A 488 33.17 24.00 15.87
CA THR A 488 32.06 23.06 15.68
C THR A 488 30.87 23.75 15.02
N LEU A 489 30.51 24.96 15.47
CA LEU A 489 29.44 25.75 14.85
C LEU A 489 29.72 26.05 13.38
N LYS A 490 30.96 26.39 13.02
CA LYS A 490 31.39 26.62 11.63
C LYS A 490 31.28 25.37 10.75
N ARG A 491 31.56 24.18 11.29
CA ARG A 491 31.37 22.93 10.55
C ARG A 491 29.91 22.60 10.32
N ILE A 492 29.05 22.88 11.29
CA ILE A 492 27.60 22.72 11.10
C ILE A 492 27.08 23.75 10.07
N GLU A 493 27.60 24.98 10.09
CA GLU A 493 27.32 25.98 9.05
C GLU A 493 27.79 25.54 7.66
N GLU A 494 28.92 24.81 7.55
CA GLU A 494 29.37 24.21 6.29
C GLU A 494 28.35 23.18 5.75
N ILE A 495 27.71 22.41 6.64
CA ILE A 495 26.57 21.53 6.26
C ILE A 495 25.41 22.37 5.73
N GLU A 496 25.05 23.46 6.41
CA GLU A 496 23.94 24.32 5.98
C GLU A 496 24.19 24.86 4.56
N HIS A 497 25.39 25.35 4.29
CA HIS A 497 25.77 25.86 2.96
C HIS A 497 25.79 24.78 1.89
N TYR A 498 26.32 23.60 2.19
CA TYR A 498 26.31 22.48 1.25
C TYR A 498 24.89 22.07 0.88
N VAL A 499 24.02 21.89 1.87
CA VAL A 499 22.62 21.52 1.68
C VAL A 499 21.86 22.58 0.88
N ASP A 500 22.01 23.85 1.25
CA ASP A 500 21.26 24.96 0.62
C ASP A 500 21.68 25.20 -0.85
N SER A 501 22.89 24.78 -1.22
CA SER A 501 23.36 24.78 -2.61
C SER A 501 22.73 23.69 -3.50
N SER A 502 22.06 22.70 -2.91
CA SER A 502 21.39 21.63 -3.66
C SER A 502 20.05 22.09 -4.23
N ALA A 503 19.78 21.73 -5.49
CA ALA A 503 18.50 22.02 -6.14
C ALA A 503 17.32 21.21 -5.56
N HIS A 504 17.58 20.13 -4.81
CA HIS A 504 16.56 19.18 -4.36
C HIS A 504 16.40 19.11 -2.83
N LEU A 505 17.18 19.90 -2.09
CA LEU A 505 17.09 19.97 -0.64
C LEU A 505 16.56 21.36 -0.24
N SER A 506 15.64 21.39 0.71
CA SER A 506 15.17 22.65 1.29
C SER A 506 16.27 23.31 2.11
N THR A 507 16.12 24.61 2.33
CA THR A 507 16.94 25.32 3.29
C THR A 507 16.87 24.60 4.66
N PRO A 508 18.01 24.31 5.31
CA PRO A 508 18.03 23.59 6.57
C PRO A 508 17.67 24.51 7.75
N VAL A 509 17.04 23.92 8.77
CA VAL A 509 16.78 24.55 10.06
C VAL A 509 17.58 23.81 11.13
N SER A 510 18.40 24.55 11.86
CA SER A 510 19.25 24.02 12.92
C SER A 510 19.43 25.03 14.05
N LEU A 511 20.20 24.63 15.07
CA LEU A 511 20.66 25.56 16.10
C LEU A 511 21.41 26.77 15.52
N ILE A 512 22.13 26.60 14.41
CA ILE A 512 22.89 27.68 13.76
C ILE A 512 21.94 28.75 13.21
N THR A 513 20.84 28.33 12.58
CA THR A 513 19.76 29.21 12.10
C THR A 513 19.22 30.09 13.24
N PHE A 514 18.99 29.50 14.42
CA PHE A 514 18.52 30.24 15.59
C PHE A 514 19.58 31.20 16.15
N ILE A 515 20.86 30.80 16.18
CA ILE A 515 21.96 31.67 16.61
C ILE A 515 22.11 32.88 15.67
N LYS A 516 22.00 32.67 14.35
CA LYS A 516 22.01 33.74 13.33
C LYS A 516 20.82 34.69 13.53
N ALA A 517 19.62 34.16 13.78
CA ALA A 517 18.42 34.96 14.08
C ALA A 517 18.58 35.79 15.37
N ALA A 518 19.17 35.21 16.43
CA ALA A 518 19.47 35.92 17.66
C ALA A 518 20.52 37.03 17.45
N ASN A 519 21.53 36.79 16.60
CA ASN A 519 22.51 37.81 16.24
C ASN A 519 21.85 38.97 15.45
N GLN A 520 21.00 38.65 14.47
CA GLN A 520 20.22 39.64 13.74
C GLN A 520 19.33 40.47 14.68
N ALA A 521 18.65 39.81 15.63
CA ALA A 521 17.82 40.48 16.63
C ALA A 521 18.62 41.41 17.56
N TYR A 522 19.85 41.03 17.91
CA TYR A 522 20.74 41.86 18.73
C TYR A 522 21.10 43.19 18.05
N PHE A 523 21.25 43.18 16.72
CA PHE A 523 21.49 44.36 15.89
C PHE A 523 20.21 44.92 15.27
N ASN A 524 19.10 44.92 16.03
CA ASN A 524 17.83 45.55 15.65
C ASN A 524 17.31 45.10 14.28
N GLN A 525 17.41 43.80 13.98
CA GLN A 525 16.91 43.18 12.75
C GLN A 525 17.64 43.61 11.47
N SER A 526 18.91 44.02 11.58
CA SER A 526 19.77 44.29 10.41
C SER A 526 20.02 43.01 9.60
N GLU A 527 19.71 43.01 8.30
CA GLU A 527 19.91 41.87 7.40
C GLU A 527 21.36 41.39 7.34
N GLN A 528 22.32 42.32 7.33
CA GLN A 528 23.76 42.01 7.29
C GLN A 528 24.25 41.26 8.54
N SER A 529 23.47 41.29 9.62
CA SER A 529 23.79 40.67 10.89
C SER A 529 23.25 39.23 11.02
N TYR A 530 22.57 38.68 9.99
CA TYR A 530 22.18 37.28 9.96
C TYR A 530 23.37 36.36 9.63
N THR A 531 24.34 36.34 10.53
CA THR A 531 25.60 35.59 10.43
C THR A 531 25.95 35.02 11.80
N LEU A 532 26.83 34.03 11.84
CA LEU A 532 27.36 33.55 13.11
C LEU A 532 28.12 34.68 13.81
N PRO A 533 27.80 35.00 15.08
CA PRO A 533 28.45 36.08 15.79
C PRO A 533 29.93 35.76 16.03
N ASP A 534 30.77 36.79 15.98
CA ASP A 534 32.16 36.68 16.38
C ASP A 534 32.28 36.39 17.89
N LYS A 535 33.48 36.04 18.38
CA LYS A 535 33.68 35.61 19.78
C LYS A 535 33.23 36.67 20.80
N ARG A 536 33.38 37.96 20.47
CA ARG A 536 33.00 39.07 21.36
C ARG A 536 31.49 39.27 21.35
N THR A 537 30.89 39.43 20.18
CA THR A 537 29.43 39.61 20.02
C THR A 537 28.67 38.40 20.51
N GLY A 538 29.17 37.19 20.24
CA GLY A 538 28.56 35.94 20.66
C GLY A 538 28.41 35.82 22.18
N ALA A 539 29.36 36.35 22.96
CA ALA A 539 29.23 36.39 24.41
C ALA A 539 28.07 37.29 24.88
N TYR A 540 27.82 38.40 24.18
CA TYR A 540 26.69 39.29 24.47
C TYR A 540 25.38 38.68 24.02
N VAL A 541 25.29 38.16 22.79
CA VAL A 541 24.08 37.47 22.27
C VAL A 541 23.71 36.30 23.18
N LEU A 542 24.68 35.49 23.60
CA LEU A 542 24.45 34.37 24.52
C LEU A 542 23.94 34.82 25.90
N ARG A 543 24.34 36.00 26.38
CA ARG A 543 23.84 36.57 27.64
C ARG A 543 22.34 36.88 27.55
N TYR A 544 21.90 37.41 26.40
CA TYR A 544 20.48 37.67 26.14
C TYR A 544 19.66 36.38 25.98
N LEU A 545 20.25 35.34 25.40
CA LEU A 545 19.63 34.00 25.31
C LEU A 545 19.50 33.32 26.67
N LYS A 546 20.54 33.37 27.51
CA LYS A 546 20.54 32.77 28.86
C LYS A 546 19.63 33.44 29.86
N GLY A 547 19.24 34.68 29.61
CA GLY A 547 18.34 35.42 30.49
C GLY A 547 16.90 34.88 30.49
N GLN A 548 16.51 34.03 29.55
CA GLN A 548 15.15 33.52 29.44
C GLN A 548 14.73 32.66 30.64
N ASP A 549 13.43 32.60 30.92
CA ASP A 549 12.89 31.81 32.05
C ASP A 549 12.96 30.30 31.75
N ASP A 550 12.98 29.93 30.46
CA ASP A 550 13.37 28.60 29.97
C ASP A 550 14.35 28.77 28.78
N PRO A 551 15.65 28.96 29.03
CA PRO A 551 16.67 29.08 27.97
C PRO A 551 16.82 27.80 27.16
N THR A 552 16.27 26.69 27.66
CA THR A 552 16.42 25.35 27.08
C THR A 552 15.33 25.02 26.08
N ALA A 553 14.14 25.63 26.15
CA ALA A 553 12.99 25.28 25.31
C ALA A 553 13.27 25.26 23.80
N ILE A 554 13.93 26.30 23.27
CA ILE A 554 14.23 26.39 21.82
C ILE A 554 15.45 25.55 21.46
N SER A 555 16.45 25.46 22.34
CA SER A 555 17.59 24.58 22.12
C SER A 555 17.22 23.10 22.22
N ALA A 556 16.22 22.72 23.00
CA ALA A 556 15.83 21.33 23.23
C ALA A 556 15.29 20.65 21.96
N SER A 557 14.71 21.42 21.03
CA SER A 557 14.28 20.90 19.73
C SER A 557 15.44 20.59 18.78
N PHE A 558 16.64 21.14 19.03
CA PHE A 558 17.80 21.04 18.14
C PHE A 558 19.06 20.48 18.80
N VAL A 559 19.08 20.37 20.13
CA VAL A 559 20.21 19.91 20.95
C VAL A 559 19.66 19.01 22.04
N ASP A 560 20.26 17.83 22.21
CA ASP A 560 19.83 16.91 23.25
C ASP A 560 20.16 17.42 24.67
N SER A 561 19.59 16.77 25.68
CA SER A 561 19.80 17.14 27.09
C SER A 561 21.28 17.13 27.53
N THR A 562 22.14 16.33 26.88
CA THR A 562 23.57 16.28 27.19
C THR A 562 24.40 17.31 26.42
N GLU A 563 23.78 18.07 25.52
CA GLU A 563 24.45 19.02 24.64
C GLU A 563 25.54 18.37 23.75
N GLN A 564 25.34 17.13 23.34
CA GLN A 564 26.28 16.35 22.51
C GLN A 564 25.73 16.10 21.11
N LEU A 565 24.44 15.83 20.98
CA LEU A 565 23.76 15.53 19.72
C LEU A 565 23.03 16.77 19.25
N LEU A 566 23.28 17.16 18.00
CA LEU A 566 22.62 18.27 17.35
C LEU A 566 21.80 17.78 16.16
N ARG A 567 20.60 18.35 16.00
CA ARG A 567 19.69 18.11 14.90
C ARG A 567 19.83 19.23 13.86
N VAL A 568 19.96 18.83 12.60
CA VAL A 568 19.77 19.68 11.42
C VAL A 568 18.61 19.09 10.64
N SER A 569 17.50 19.82 10.57
CA SER A 569 16.27 19.39 9.90
C SER A 569 16.17 20.04 8.53
N LEU A 570 15.79 19.27 7.53
CA LEU A 570 15.59 19.72 6.16
C LEU A 570 14.53 18.85 5.47
N LYS A 571 14.13 19.26 4.27
CA LYS A 571 13.24 18.48 3.42
C LYS A 571 13.94 18.17 2.11
N VAL A 572 13.50 17.11 1.44
CA VAL A 572 13.96 16.71 0.11
C VAL A 572 12.76 16.57 -0.82
N ALA A 573 12.95 16.94 -2.08
CA ALA A 573 11.95 16.71 -3.14
C ALA A 573 11.82 15.21 -3.44
N ASP A 574 10.63 14.75 -3.81
CA ASP A 574 10.39 13.35 -4.18
C ASP A 574 10.94 13.04 -5.59
N ILE A 575 12.26 12.88 -5.70
CA ILE A 575 12.95 12.57 -6.97
C ILE A 575 13.03 11.07 -7.29
N GLY A 576 12.29 10.25 -6.54
CA GLY A 576 12.25 8.79 -6.66
C GLY A 576 13.38 8.08 -5.92
N SER A 577 13.09 6.87 -5.45
CA SER A 577 13.95 6.12 -4.54
C SER A 577 15.38 5.89 -5.03
N LEU A 578 15.59 5.67 -6.33
CA LEU A 578 16.94 5.44 -6.87
C LEU A 578 17.81 6.70 -6.82
N ARG A 579 17.25 7.86 -7.21
CA ARG A 579 17.97 9.14 -7.18
C ARG A 579 18.15 9.64 -5.75
N LEU A 580 17.16 9.43 -4.89
CA LEU A 580 17.24 9.75 -3.46
C LEU A 580 18.31 8.91 -2.75
N ASP A 581 18.36 7.60 -3.00
CA ASP A 581 19.40 6.74 -2.42
C ASP A 581 20.80 7.16 -2.89
N SER A 582 20.94 7.50 -4.17
CA SER A 582 22.17 8.07 -4.71
C SER A 582 22.54 9.41 -4.05
N LEU A 583 21.60 10.35 -3.95
CA LEU A 583 21.80 11.65 -3.31
C LEU A 583 22.30 11.48 -1.87
N ILE A 584 21.70 10.58 -1.10
CA ILE A 584 22.07 10.36 0.30
C ILE A 584 23.42 9.63 0.41
N ARG A 585 23.61 8.51 -0.29
CA ARG A 585 24.78 7.63 -0.12
C ARG A 585 26.03 8.11 -0.85
N THR A 586 25.87 8.77 -1.99
CA THR A 586 27.00 9.14 -2.86
C THR A 586 27.36 10.61 -2.80
N SER A 587 26.44 11.47 -2.34
CA SER A 587 26.68 12.92 -2.26
C SER A 587 26.66 13.41 -0.81
N LEU A 588 25.51 13.28 -0.11
CA LEU A 588 25.32 13.87 1.22
C LEU A 588 26.19 13.20 2.31
N GLN A 589 26.08 11.88 2.49
CA GLN A 589 26.82 11.18 3.56
C GLN A 589 28.35 11.28 3.40
N PRO A 590 28.94 11.10 2.19
CA PRO A 590 30.37 11.30 2.00
C PRO A 590 30.84 12.72 2.33
N GLU A 591 30.02 13.73 2.04
CA GLU A 591 30.39 15.11 2.34
C GLU A 591 30.26 15.44 3.83
N LEU A 592 29.26 14.88 4.50
CA LEU A 592 29.20 14.88 5.97
C LEU A 592 30.45 14.24 6.57
N ASP A 593 30.85 13.08 6.05
CA ASP A 593 32.07 12.40 6.51
C ASP A 593 33.32 13.24 6.24
N ARG A 594 33.39 13.99 5.13
CA ARG A 594 34.49 14.94 4.83
C ARG A 594 34.54 16.09 5.83
N ILE A 595 33.42 16.76 6.11
CA ILE A 595 33.33 17.89 7.04
C ILE A 595 33.78 17.48 8.45
N PHE A 596 33.53 16.23 8.83
CA PHE A 596 33.91 15.68 10.14
C PHE A 596 35.15 14.77 10.15
N ALA A 597 35.84 14.60 9.01
CA ALA A 597 37.01 13.72 8.87
C ALA A 597 38.15 14.12 9.82
N ASP A 598 38.43 15.42 9.92
CA ASP A 598 39.48 15.95 10.79
C ASP A 598 38.95 16.09 12.22
N SER A 599 39.41 15.27 13.16
CA SER A 599 39.02 15.40 14.58
C SER A 599 39.33 16.81 15.13
N VAL A 600 38.34 17.50 15.72
CA VAL A 600 38.59 18.77 16.44
C VAL A 600 39.09 18.43 17.84
N GLY A 601 40.41 18.53 18.03
CA GLY A 601 41.07 18.42 19.33
C GLY A 601 40.75 17.12 20.08
N SER A 602 41.29 15.98 19.59
CA SER A 602 41.17 14.62 20.18
C SER A 602 39.74 14.03 20.27
N THR A 603 38.74 14.67 19.68
CA THR A 603 37.33 14.23 19.74
C THR A 603 36.87 13.76 18.36
N LYS A 604 36.47 12.50 18.25
CA LYS A 604 35.89 11.95 17.01
C LYS A 604 34.44 12.42 16.93
N MET A 605 34.16 13.29 15.96
CA MET A 605 32.81 13.75 15.65
C MET A 605 32.28 12.94 14.46
N SER A 606 30.97 12.80 14.36
CA SER A 606 30.33 12.11 13.24
C SER A 606 28.97 12.73 12.93
N ALA A 607 28.54 12.63 11.68
CA ALA A 607 27.20 13.01 11.27
C ALA A 607 26.53 11.85 10.52
N ARG A 608 25.26 11.60 10.82
CA ARG A 608 24.47 10.54 10.17
C ARG A 608 23.10 11.06 9.76
N VAL A 609 22.69 10.69 8.55
CA VAL A 609 21.36 10.99 8.02
C VAL A 609 20.30 10.05 8.63
N THR A 610 19.14 10.59 8.99
CA THR A 610 17.96 9.88 9.48
C THR A 610 16.68 10.60 9.01
N GLY A 611 15.53 10.26 9.57
CA GLY A 611 14.23 10.80 9.18
C GLY A 611 13.39 9.79 8.40
N THR A 612 12.20 10.21 7.97
CA THR A 612 11.27 9.33 7.25
C THR A 612 11.78 8.92 5.88
N THR A 613 12.59 9.77 5.22
CA THR A 613 13.10 9.50 3.87
C THR A 613 14.07 8.31 3.81
N PRO A 614 15.14 8.22 4.63
CA PRO A 614 15.98 7.03 4.67
C PRO A 614 15.22 5.74 5.01
N ILE A 615 14.24 5.84 5.93
CA ILE A 615 13.38 4.69 6.29
C ILE A 615 12.53 4.24 5.10
N PHE A 616 11.99 5.16 4.31
CA PHE A 616 11.27 4.84 3.07
C PHE A 616 12.18 4.11 2.06
N LEU A 617 13.41 4.59 1.84
CA LEU A 617 14.38 3.94 0.94
C LEU A 617 14.75 2.52 1.40
N LYS A 618 15.01 2.37 2.70
CA LYS A 618 15.30 1.07 3.32
C LYS A 618 14.10 0.14 3.20
N GLY A 619 12.89 0.66 3.43
CA GLY A 619 11.62 -0.05 3.27
C GLY A 619 11.44 -0.60 1.85
N ASN A 620 11.68 0.21 0.82
CA ASN A 620 11.59 -0.24 -0.57
C ASN A 620 12.59 -1.37 -0.88
N SER A 621 13.84 -1.24 -0.44
CA SER A 621 14.86 -2.26 -0.62
C SER A 621 14.52 -3.57 0.10
N TYR A 622 14.07 -3.45 1.36
CA TYR A 622 13.62 -4.59 2.17
C TYR A 622 12.45 -5.30 1.50
N LEU A 623 11.48 -4.54 1.00
CA LEU A 623 10.31 -5.06 0.32
C LEU A 623 10.67 -5.89 -0.91
N ILE A 624 11.49 -5.34 -1.81
CA ILE A 624 11.88 -6.02 -3.04
C ILE A 624 12.60 -7.34 -2.74
N ASN A 625 13.52 -7.34 -1.76
CA ASN A 625 14.27 -8.54 -1.41
C ASN A 625 13.37 -9.62 -0.79
N ASN A 626 12.48 -9.24 0.13
CA ASN A 626 11.58 -10.19 0.79
C ASN A 626 10.52 -10.75 -0.15
N LEU A 627 10.06 -9.98 -1.13
CA LEU A 627 9.10 -10.46 -2.13
C LEU A 627 9.72 -11.46 -3.11
N LYS A 628 10.99 -11.28 -3.48
CA LYS A 628 11.72 -12.29 -4.27
C LYS A 628 11.78 -13.62 -3.53
N TRP A 629 12.10 -13.57 -2.23
CA TRP A 629 12.13 -14.74 -1.36
C TRP A 629 10.77 -15.38 -1.16
N SER A 630 9.71 -14.57 -0.94
CA SER A 630 8.35 -15.08 -0.76
C SER A 630 7.84 -15.73 -2.05
N LEU A 631 8.07 -15.14 -3.22
CA LEU A 631 7.69 -15.76 -4.49
C LEU A 631 8.39 -17.10 -4.69
N PHE A 632 9.70 -17.17 -4.41
CA PHE A 632 10.44 -18.43 -4.48
C PHE A 632 9.86 -19.49 -3.53
N LEU A 633 9.56 -19.11 -2.29
CA LEU A 633 8.97 -19.99 -1.29
C LEU A 633 7.57 -20.48 -1.72
N ALA A 634 6.74 -19.62 -2.30
CA ALA A 634 5.42 -19.99 -2.82
C ALA A 634 5.55 -21.02 -3.95
N CYS A 635 6.43 -20.77 -4.93
CA CYS A 635 6.73 -21.72 -6.00
C CYS A 635 7.22 -23.06 -5.46
N PHE A 636 8.11 -23.06 -4.48
CA PHE A 636 8.63 -24.26 -3.86
C PHE A 636 7.56 -25.07 -3.11
N LEU A 637 6.71 -24.42 -2.32
CA LEU A 637 5.64 -25.10 -1.58
C LEU A 637 4.57 -25.67 -2.51
N VAL A 638 4.19 -24.93 -3.55
CA VAL A 638 3.26 -25.43 -4.57
C VAL A 638 3.87 -26.61 -5.34
N ALA A 639 5.14 -26.52 -5.72
CA ALA A 639 5.86 -27.64 -6.33
C ALA A 639 5.80 -28.89 -5.45
N MET A 640 6.04 -28.74 -4.14
CA MET A 640 5.95 -29.84 -3.19
C MET A 640 4.54 -30.46 -3.16
N ILE A 641 3.48 -29.64 -3.18
CA ILE A 641 2.09 -30.14 -3.21
C ILE A 641 1.80 -30.92 -4.49
N ILE A 642 2.16 -30.38 -5.66
CA ILE A 642 1.97 -31.07 -6.93
C ILE A 642 2.79 -32.37 -6.96
N GLY A 643 4.04 -32.33 -6.47
CA GLY A 643 4.91 -33.48 -6.35
C GLY A 643 4.32 -34.58 -5.47
N ALA A 644 3.78 -34.22 -4.31
CA ALA A 644 3.09 -35.13 -3.40
C ALA A 644 1.81 -35.71 -4.02
N LEU A 645 1.05 -34.88 -4.74
CA LEU A 645 -0.22 -35.24 -5.35
C LEU A 645 -0.07 -36.25 -6.47
N PHE A 646 0.93 -36.06 -7.33
CA PHE A 646 1.15 -36.92 -8.50
C PHE A 646 2.20 -38.00 -8.28
N GLN A 647 2.96 -37.93 -7.17
CA GLN A 647 4.07 -38.83 -6.83
C GLN A 647 5.10 -38.98 -7.97
N ASN A 648 5.28 -37.93 -8.75
CA ASN A 648 6.14 -37.95 -9.93
C ASN A 648 6.78 -36.57 -10.15
N ILE A 649 8.10 -36.51 -9.97
CA ILE A 649 8.89 -35.28 -10.10
C ILE A 649 8.85 -34.71 -11.53
N ARG A 650 8.67 -35.55 -12.56
CA ARG A 650 8.55 -35.09 -13.95
C ARG A 650 7.22 -34.39 -14.18
N VAL A 651 6.12 -34.95 -13.67
CA VAL A 651 4.79 -34.33 -13.73
C VAL A 651 4.78 -33.02 -12.95
N MET A 652 5.45 -32.97 -11.79
CA MET A 652 5.65 -31.75 -11.02
C MET A 652 6.35 -30.66 -11.85
N LEU A 653 7.49 -30.96 -12.48
CA LEU A 653 8.21 -29.98 -13.31
C LEU A 653 7.39 -29.53 -14.53
N ILE A 654 6.71 -30.47 -15.19
CA ILE A 654 5.82 -30.17 -16.33
C ILE A 654 4.67 -29.25 -15.91
N ALA A 655 4.14 -29.41 -14.71
CA ALA A 655 3.03 -28.59 -14.19
C ALA A 655 3.48 -27.18 -13.77
N ILE A 656 4.72 -27.00 -13.31
CA ILE A 656 5.21 -25.70 -12.86
C ILE A 656 5.48 -24.75 -14.03
N ILE A 657 6.02 -25.26 -15.15
CA ILE A 657 6.43 -24.42 -16.29
C ILE A 657 5.27 -23.55 -16.82
N PRO A 658 4.08 -24.08 -17.14
CA PRO A 658 2.93 -23.28 -17.59
C PRO A 658 2.48 -22.25 -16.57
N ASN A 659 2.70 -22.48 -15.28
CA ASN A 659 2.31 -21.55 -14.21
C ASN A 659 3.33 -20.42 -13.98
N LEU A 660 4.61 -20.61 -14.36
CA LEU A 660 5.64 -19.56 -14.29
C LEU A 660 5.61 -18.60 -15.49
N ILE A 661 5.21 -19.07 -16.67
CA ILE A 661 5.15 -18.25 -17.88
C ILE A 661 4.26 -17.01 -17.73
N PRO A 662 3.03 -17.10 -17.18
CA PRO A 662 2.19 -15.92 -16.94
C PRO A 662 2.86 -14.87 -16.05
N LEU A 663 3.59 -15.31 -15.01
CA LEU A 663 4.34 -14.40 -14.14
C LEU A 663 5.45 -13.71 -14.91
N LEU A 664 6.18 -14.46 -15.74
CA LEU A 664 7.23 -13.89 -16.58
C LEU A 664 6.66 -12.87 -17.58
N VAL A 665 5.53 -13.17 -18.22
CA VAL A 665 4.81 -12.23 -19.10
C VAL A 665 4.41 -10.97 -18.35
N THR A 666 3.93 -11.12 -17.12
CA THR A 666 3.56 -9.98 -16.25
C THR A 666 4.76 -9.11 -15.96
N ALA A 667 5.90 -9.72 -15.60
CA ALA A 667 7.15 -9.00 -15.39
C ALA A 667 7.65 -8.32 -16.69
N GLY A 668 7.51 -8.99 -17.84
CA GLY A 668 7.82 -8.42 -19.14
C GLY A 668 7.00 -7.18 -19.46
N ILE A 669 5.68 -7.25 -19.26
CA ILE A 669 4.76 -6.10 -19.41
C ILE A 669 5.18 -4.97 -18.48
N MET A 670 5.48 -5.27 -17.22
CA MET A 670 5.94 -4.25 -16.28
C MET A 670 7.17 -3.50 -16.79
N GLY A 671 8.18 -4.20 -17.32
CA GLY A 671 9.37 -3.55 -17.83
C GLY A 671 9.20 -2.81 -19.17
N PHE A 672 8.34 -3.30 -20.08
CA PHE A 672 8.06 -2.60 -21.34
C PHE A 672 7.21 -1.33 -21.16
N PHE A 673 6.33 -1.31 -20.16
CA PHE A 673 5.45 -0.18 -19.88
C PHE A 673 5.92 0.70 -18.71
N ASP A 674 7.16 0.52 -18.24
CA ASP A 674 7.79 1.24 -17.12
C ASP A 674 6.95 1.22 -15.82
N ILE A 675 6.25 0.12 -15.57
CA ILE A 675 5.48 -0.10 -14.35
C ILE A 675 6.47 -0.53 -13.24
N ALA A 676 6.67 0.36 -12.27
CA ALA A 676 7.59 0.12 -11.18
C ALA A 676 7.22 -1.09 -10.31
N LEU A 677 8.25 -1.79 -9.81
CA LEU A 677 8.10 -2.82 -8.79
C LEU A 677 8.00 -2.15 -7.41
N LYS A 678 6.80 -2.22 -6.81
CA LYS A 678 6.43 -1.59 -5.52
C LYS A 678 5.48 -2.52 -4.73
N PRO A 679 5.17 -2.27 -3.44
CA PRO A 679 4.32 -3.16 -2.65
C PRO A 679 3.04 -3.64 -3.35
N SER A 680 2.30 -2.70 -3.94
CA SER A 680 1.01 -2.94 -4.59
C SER A 680 1.14 -3.79 -5.86
N THR A 681 2.18 -3.58 -6.67
CA THR A 681 2.42 -4.34 -7.91
C THR A 681 3.06 -5.69 -7.64
N ALA A 682 3.86 -5.82 -6.58
CA ALA A 682 4.51 -7.08 -6.24
C ALA A 682 3.53 -8.16 -5.74
N LEU A 683 2.42 -7.75 -5.12
CA LEU A 683 1.34 -8.66 -4.73
C LEU A 683 0.77 -9.45 -5.91
N VAL A 684 0.82 -8.89 -7.13
CA VAL A 684 0.36 -9.56 -8.36
C VAL A 684 1.05 -10.92 -8.50
N PHE A 685 2.35 -11.02 -8.25
CA PHE A 685 3.08 -12.27 -8.44
C PHE A 685 2.61 -13.38 -7.49
N SER A 686 2.45 -13.07 -6.20
CA SER A 686 1.99 -14.05 -5.21
C SER A 686 0.52 -14.43 -5.41
N ILE A 687 -0.34 -13.45 -5.67
CA ILE A 687 -1.78 -13.66 -5.91
C ILE A 687 -2.00 -14.46 -7.20
N ALA A 688 -1.42 -13.99 -8.30
CA ALA A 688 -1.62 -14.62 -9.60
C ALA A 688 -1.01 -16.02 -9.63
N PHE A 689 0.12 -16.26 -8.98
CA PHE A 689 0.68 -17.62 -8.88
C PHE A 689 -0.24 -18.56 -8.10
N GLY A 690 -0.75 -18.12 -6.94
CA GLY A 690 -1.66 -18.91 -6.11
C GLY A 690 -2.96 -19.28 -6.82
N ILE A 691 -3.45 -18.42 -7.73
CA ILE A 691 -4.66 -18.67 -8.53
C ILE A 691 -4.34 -19.46 -9.81
N ALA A 692 -3.26 -19.15 -10.53
CA ALA A 692 -2.92 -19.77 -11.82
C ALA A 692 -2.75 -21.30 -11.71
N VAL A 693 -2.25 -21.78 -10.58
CA VAL A 693 -2.02 -23.20 -10.32
C VAL A 693 -3.33 -24.01 -10.28
N ASP A 694 -4.46 -23.38 -9.93
CA ASP A 694 -5.78 -24.02 -9.86
C ASP A 694 -6.16 -24.74 -11.16
N ASP A 695 -6.04 -24.03 -12.28
CA ASP A 695 -6.32 -24.53 -13.64
C ASP A 695 -5.49 -25.78 -13.95
N SER A 696 -4.19 -25.75 -13.62
CA SER A 696 -3.28 -26.87 -13.85
C SER A 696 -3.63 -28.09 -13.00
N LEU A 697 -4.06 -27.90 -11.73
CA LEU A 697 -4.47 -28.97 -10.83
C LEU A 697 -5.76 -29.64 -11.28
N HIS A 698 -6.78 -28.87 -11.64
CA HIS A 698 -8.03 -29.41 -12.17
C HIS A 698 -7.81 -30.20 -13.47
N PHE A 699 -6.99 -29.67 -14.38
CA PHE A 699 -6.65 -30.37 -15.62
C PHE A 699 -5.90 -31.68 -15.35
N LEU A 700 -4.82 -31.65 -14.55
CA LEU A 700 -4.01 -32.83 -14.26
C LEU A 700 -4.78 -33.91 -13.50
N ALA A 701 -5.66 -33.51 -12.57
CA ALA A 701 -6.53 -34.44 -11.86
C ALA A 701 -7.48 -35.16 -12.83
N ARG A 702 -8.07 -34.45 -13.80
CA ARG A 702 -8.94 -35.05 -14.81
C ARG A 702 -8.17 -35.93 -15.78
N PHE A 703 -7.05 -35.42 -16.33
CA PHE A 703 -6.18 -36.18 -17.20
C PHE A 703 -5.78 -37.52 -16.57
N ARG A 704 -5.40 -37.54 -15.29
CA ARG A 704 -5.05 -38.77 -14.59
C ARG A 704 -6.22 -39.74 -14.46
N GLN A 705 -7.42 -39.24 -14.16
CA GLN A 705 -8.61 -40.09 -14.07
C GLN A 705 -8.95 -40.74 -15.41
N GLU A 706 -8.88 -39.97 -16.50
CA GLU A 706 -9.16 -40.49 -17.84
C GLU A 706 -8.04 -41.41 -18.35
N LEU A 707 -6.79 -41.17 -17.95
CA LEU A 707 -5.69 -42.06 -18.26
C LEU A 707 -5.93 -43.47 -17.68
N LEU A 708 -6.50 -43.57 -16.48
CA LEU A 708 -6.90 -44.86 -15.91
C LEU A 708 -8.14 -45.46 -16.59
N ALA A 709 -9.10 -44.63 -16.99
CA ALA A 709 -10.32 -45.09 -17.65
C ALA A 709 -10.09 -45.64 -19.06
N PHE A 710 -9.10 -45.10 -19.78
CA PHE A 710 -8.75 -45.47 -21.16
C PHE A 710 -7.48 -46.33 -21.28
N ASP A 711 -7.17 -47.15 -20.27
CA ASP A 711 -5.99 -48.05 -20.24
C ASP A 711 -4.68 -47.37 -20.67
N PHE A 712 -4.45 -46.17 -20.13
CA PHE A 712 -3.27 -45.34 -20.37
C PHE A 712 -3.09 -44.81 -21.82
N ASP A 713 -4.17 -44.77 -22.61
CA ASP A 713 -4.21 -44.03 -23.89
C ASP A 713 -4.18 -42.51 -23.62
N ARG A 714 -3.00 -41.91 -23.82
CA ARG A 714 -2.74 -40.50 -23.50
C ARG A 714 -3.49 -39.54 -24.40
N HIS A 715 -3.66 -39.87 -25.67
CA HIS A 715 -4.33 -39.00 -26.63
C HIS A 715 -5.80 -38.87 -26.26
N LYS A 716 -6.48 -40.00 -26.06
CA LYS A 716 -7.88 -40.01 -25.62
C LYS A 716 -8.07 -39.38 -24.25
N ALA A 717 -7.15 -39.64 -23.31
CA ALA A 717 -7.22 -39.03 -21.98
C ALA A 717 -7.09 -37.50 -22.02
N ILE A 718 -6.25 -36.96 -22.91
CA ILE A 718 -6.09 -35.50 -23.09
C ILE A 718 -7.30 -34.89 -23.80
N ASP A 719 -7.79 -35.50 -24.89
CA ASP A 719 -8.98 -35.00 -25.61
C ASP A 719 -10.19 -34.89 -24.66
N VAL A 720 -10.46 -35.95 -23.87
CA VAL A 720 -11.56 -35.94 -22.89
C VAL A 720 -11.31 -34.94 -21.77
N ALA A 721 -10.08 -34.83 -21.26
CA ALA A 721 -9.75 -33.82 -20.25
C ALA A 721 -9.97 -32.39 -20.77
N ILE A 722 -9.47 -32.05 -21.96
CA ILE A 722 -9.65 -30.73 -22.58
C ILE A 722 -11.14 -30.41 -22.75
N ARG A 723 -11.94 -31.35 -23.27
CA ARG A 723 -13.38 -31.12 -23.52
C ARG A 723 -14.19 -30.91 -22.24
N GLU A 724 -13.83 -31.59 -21.15
CA GLU A 724 -14.59 -31.52 -19.91
C GLU A 724 -14.11 -30.44 -18.95
N THR A 725 -12.81 -30.40 -18.61
CA THR A 725 -12.28 -29.38 -17.70
C THR A 725 -12.10 -28.03 -18.38
N GLY A 726 -11.80 -28.01 -19.69
CA GLY A 726 -11.55 -26.77 -20.41
C GLY A 726 -12.74 -25.81 -20.45
N LYS A 727 -13.97 -26.32 -20.42
CA LYS A 727 -15.18 -25.47 -20.29
C LYS A 727 -15.21 -24.73 -18.96
N SER A 728 -14.92 -25.45 -17.88
CA SER A 728 -14.91 -24.88 -16.53
C SER A 728 -13.77 -23.88 -16.37
N MET A 729 -12.57 -24.21 -16.87
CA MET A 729 -11.40 -23.31 -16.88
C MET A 729 -11.70 -22.02 -17.65
N ILE A 730 -12.26 -22.10 -18.86
CA ILE A 730 -12.63 -20.88 -19.62
C ILE A 730 -13.64 -20.02 -18.84
N TYR A 731 -14.65 -20.65 -18.21
CA TYR A 731 -15.63 -19.90 -17.41
C TYR A 731 -14.98 -19.22 -16.21
N THR A 732 -14.15 -19.93 -15.45
CA THR A 732 -13.48 -19.36 -14.28
C THR A 732 -12.52 -18.26 -14.70
N SER A 733 -11.66 -18.46 -15.69
CA SER A 733 -10.70 -17.45 -16.13
C SER A 733 -11.35 -16.19 -16.70
N VAL A 734 -12.47 -16.30 -17.43
CA VAL A 734 -13.20 -15.11 -17.92
C VAL A 734 -13.85 -14.34 -16.77
N ILE A 735 -14.40 -15.03 -15.77
CA ILE A 735 -14.95 -14.37 -14.58
C ILE A 735 -13.84 -13.73 -13.76
N LEU A 736 -12.71 -14.43 -13.56
CA LEU A 736 -11.55 -13.89 -12.86
C LEU A 736 -11.02 -12.65 -13.57
N PHE A 737 -10.87 -12.70 -14.90
CA PHE A 737 -10.49 -11.56 -15.72
C PHE A 737 -11.45 -10.37 -15.52
N ALA A 738 -12.76 -10.60 -15.65
CA ALA A 738 -13.76 -9.57 -15.48
C ALA A 738 -13.85 -9.02 -14.05
N GLY A 739 -13.54 -9.86 -13.05
CA GLY A 739 -13.53 -9.50 -11.64
C GLY A 739 -12.30 -8.66 -11.25
N PHE A 740 -11.13 -8.94 -11.79
CA PHE A 740 -9.91 -8.16 -11.51
C PHE A 740 -9.81 -6.88 -12.35
N ILE A 741 -10.31 -6.88 -13.59
CA ILE A 741 -10.21 -5.70 -14.47
C ILE A 741 -10.99 -4.49 -13.91
N ILE A 742 -11.95 -4.69 -13.01
CA ILE A 742 -12.68 -3.59 -12.35
C ILE A 742 -11.73 -2.65 -11.59
N PHE A 743 -10.63 -3.20 -11.05
CA PHE A 743 -9.65 -2.43 -10.30
C PHE A 743 -8.82 -1.51 -11.21
N ALA A 744 -8.82 -1.74 -12.53
CA ALA A 744 -8.21 -0.84 -13.51
C ALA A 744 -8.86 0.55 -13.54
N PHE A 745 -10.09 0.67 -13.01
CA PHE A 745 -10.82 1.94 -12.89
C PHE A 745 -10.62 2.64 -11.54
N SER A 746 -9.70 2.16 -10.71
CA SER A 746 -9.33 2.83 -9.44
C SER A 746 -8.64 4.16 -9.71
N SER A 747 -8.82 5.08 -8.77
CA SER A 747 -8.02 6.29 -8.73
C SER A 747 -6.59 5.96 -8.25
N PHE A 748 -6.39 4.89 -7.50
CA PHE A 748 -5.09 4.54 -6.93
C PHE A 748 -4.24 3.73 -7.91
N GLY A 749 -3.07 4.27 -8.30
CA GLY A 749 -2.20 3.67 -9.31
C GLY A 749 -1.78 2.23 -8.99
N GLY A 750 -1.51 1.93 -7.72
CA GLY A 750 -1.21 0.58 -7.26
C GLY A 750 -2.36 -0.42 -7.47
N THR A 751 -3.61 0.01 -7.24
CA THR A 751 -4.82 -0.81 -7.45
C THR A 751 -5.09 -1.03 -8.94
N VAL A 752 -4.86 0.00 -9.77
CA VAL A 752 -4.95 -0.08 -11.23
C VAL A 752 -4.00 -1.14 -11.77
N ALA A 753 -2.72 -1.07 -11.37
CA ALA A 753 -1.71 -2.02 -11.79
C ALA A 753 -2.04 -3.44 -11.30
N LEU A 754 -2.49 -3.60 -10.05
CA LEU A 754 -2.95 -4.88 -9.52
C LEU A 754 -4.07 -5.50 -10.38
N GLY A 755 -5.08 -4.71 -10.75
CA GLY A 755 -6.20 -5.14 -11.59
C GLY A 755 -5.78 -5.57 -12.99
N LEU A 756 -5.10 -4.67 -13.69
CA LEU A 756 -4.64 -4.90 -15.07
C LEU A 756 -3.69 -6.09 -15.15
N LEU A 757 -2.62 -6.07 -14.35
CA LEU A 757 -1.60 -7.10 -14.40
C LEU A 757 -2.18 -8.46 -14.02
N THR A 758 -2.89 -8.57 -12.89
CA THR A 758 -3.48 -9.86 -12.47
C THR A 758 -4.48 -10.39 -13.50
N SER A 759 -5.34 -9.53 -14.08
CA SER A 759 -6.29 -9.98 -15.09
C SER A 759 -5.60 -10.58 -16.33
N ILE A 760 -4.53 -9.93 -16.82
CA ILE A 760 -3.73 -10.43 -17.94
C ILE A 760 -3.00 -11.72 -17.52
N THR A 761 -2.41 -11.77 -16.34
CA THR A 761 -1.71 -12.96 -15.84
C THR A 761 -2.63 -14.17 -15.83
N LEU A 762 -3.85 -14.04 -15.30
CA LEU A 762 -4.80 -15.15 -15.21
C LEU A 762 -5.33 -15.59 -16.58
N LEU A 763 -5.48 -14.65 -17.52
CA LEU A 763 -5.84 -14.97 -18.90
C LEU A 763 -4.71 -15.73 -19.60
N VAL A 764 -3.45 -15.32 -19.42
CA VAL A 764 -2.28 -16.05 -19.94
C VAL A 764 -2.14 -17.41 -19.26
N ALA A 765 -2.43 -17.51 -17.96
CA ALA A 765 -2.44 -18.77 -17.21
C ALA A 765 -3.44 -19.77 -17.79
N MET A 766 -4.64 -19.32 -18.15
CA MET A 766 -5.64 -20.16 -18.82
C MET A 766 -5.09 -20.73 -20.15
N PHE A 767 -4.53 -19.89 -21.01
CA PHE A 767 -4.02 -20.34 -22.32
C PHE A 767 -2.83 -21.30 -22.17
N THR A 768 -1.89 -20.99 -21.28
CA THR A 768 -0.73 -21.85 -21.02
C THR A 768 -1.16 -23.19 -20.43
N ASN A 769 -2.13 -23.22 -19.52
CA ASN A 769 -2.66 -24.48 -18.96
C ASN A 769 -3.56 -25.26 -19.91
N LEU A 770 -4.25 -24.62 -20.86
CA LEU A 770 -5.08 -25.33 -21.87
C LEU A 770 -4.30 -25.80 -23.10
N ILE A 771 -3.17 -25.16 -23.43
CA ILE A 771 -2.43 -25.43 -24.68
C ILE A 771 -1.05 -26.03 -24.41
N LEU A 772 -0.24 -25.38 -23.57
CA LEU A 772 1.13 -25.79 -23.32
C LEU A 772 1.20 -27.01 -22.39
N LEU A 773 0.44 -27.01 -21.30
CA LEU A 773 0.45 -28.12 -20.33
C LEU A 773 0.11 -29.48 -20.99
N PRO A 774 -0.96 -29.64 -21.80
CA PRO A 774 -1.26 -30.90 -22.46
C PRO A 774 -0.19 -31.28 -23.49
N SER A 775 0.37 -30.31 -24.22
CA SER A 775 1.46 -30.54 -25.17
C SER A 775 2.70 -31.12 -24.48
N LEU A 776 3.09 -30.54 -23.34
CA LEU A 776 4.21 -31.03 -22.54
C LEU A 776 3.95 -32.44 -21.99
N LEU A 777 2.72 -32.74 -21.58
CA LEU A 777 2.32 -34.09 -21.13
C LEU A 777 2.44 -35.12 -22.26
N LEU A 778 2.04 -34.78 -23.50
CA LEU A 778 2.19 -35.65 -24.66
C LEU A 778 3.65 -35.90 -25.03
N THR A 779 4.52 -34.89 -24.92
CA THR A 779 5.93 -35.00 -25.34
C THR A 779 6.81 -35.66 -24.27
N PHE A 780 6.69 -35.25 -23.00
CA PHE A 780 7.69 -35.59 -21.97
C PHE A 780 7.26 -36.70 -21.00
N ASN A 781 6.00 -37.12 -21.02
CA ASN A 781 5.50 -38.07 -20.03
C ASN A 781 5.47 -39.52 -20.58
N ALA A 782 6.59 -40.23 -20.49
CA ALA A 782 6.75 -41.58 -21.03
C ALA A 782 6.51 -42.74 -20.04
N ASN A 783 6.31 -42.52 -18.72
CA ASN A 783 6.11 -43.61 -17.75
C ASN A 783 5.39 -43.13 -16.47
N ILE A 784 4.06 -42.93 -16.53
CA ILE A 784 3.25 -42.96 -15.30
C ILE A 784 3.18 -44.43 -14.89
N ARG A 785 3.97 -44.84 -13.89
CA ARG A 785 4.01 -46.22 -13.39
C ARG A 785 2.61 -46.67 -12.94
N ARG A 786 2.29 -47.95 -13.21
CA ARG A 786 1.09 -48.67 -12.72
C ARG A 786 0.96 -48.77 -11.18
N SER A 787 1.84 -48.18 -10.37
CA SER A 787 1.92 -48.48 -8.92
C SER A 787 1.50 -47.33 -8.00
N ASN A 788 0.67 -47.73 -7.02
CA ASN A 788 0.17 -47.12 -5.79
C ASN A 788 -0.81 -45.94 -5.91
N HIS A 789 -1.99 -46.16 -5.34
CA HIS A 789 -3.14 -45.26 -5.24
C HIS A 789 -2.73 -43.87 -4.73
N PRO A 790 -2.66 -42.83 -5.58
CA PRO A 790 -2.51 -41.45 -5.15
C PRO A 790 -3.76 -40.96 -4.40
N ILE A 791 -3.58 -39.88 -3.65
CA ILE A 791 -4.60 -39.25 -2.80
C ILE A 791 -5.86 -38.81 -3.58
N ILE A 792 -5.76 -38.57 -4.89
CA ILE A 792 -6.90 -38.17 -5.76
C ILE A 792 -7.86 -39.36 -6.04
N GLU A 793 -7.42 -40.60 -5.82
CA GLU A 793 -8.15 -41.82 -6.22
C GLU A 793 -9.06 -42.40 -5.11
N ASP A 794 -8.88 -42.00 -3.84
CA ASP A 794 -9.67 -42.40 -2.62
C ASP A 794 -10.79 -41.41 -2.20
#